data_AF-A0A497LUG7-F1
#
_entry.id   AF-A0A497LUG7-F1
#
_cell.length_a   1.000
_cell.length_b   1.000
_cell.length_c   1.000
_cell.angle_alpha   90.00
_cell.angle_beta   90.00
_cell.angle_gamma   90.00
#
_symmetry.space_group_name_H-M   'P 1'
#
loop_
_entity.id
_entity.type
_entity.pdbx_description
1 polymer ?
#
loop_
_entity_poly.entity_id
_entity_poly.type
_entity_poly.pdbx_seq_one_letter_code
_entity_poly.pdbx_strand_id
1 'polypeptide(L)'
;MENMSNRDLEETLKAKPGGENLAHSLNNIKTKAKPLLSKIVETFPDYTSHDITHSERILVYLNLIIPNSLKERLNAYEIYFLVASAYLHDIGRVNFPELFKGEVFEEKEIRDYIGENHHLRSEEFIVKNFKDLAIEDKHQAVIIGRICRGHRKENLHDKELFKPDKMYKNYPINVPLLASFLRIADELDLTFERVPLVIYEHVPPRDTISKEEWEKHLSISGVGLSPEDRSIIKCSATCENPKIHRALKMLETKINRELEDLPNHLYQYREFRRDLPRKFVVEIEAKGYKPYDFKFSLQEKEIVNLLMGEKLYKRKEECLRELLKNSVDACRVRRELLKKRGLSYKPEIVFELTPAEDRIIVTDNGIGMDEDIIERYFTKIGESFYKSPEFLEKELDFTPVSELGIGILSCFMVANKIVVETKTDNSDPLLIEIDDLSDYFFVREGKRKDTGTTVTLFLKDSIKGKIDLKKEIRYYARHLEFPVKVILPSGEEYTIEDVGFKPDVDALLGWYTNKYDFHMIEINDKYVEGVLGILLERDERIGLKPIEKNIWDLPWGLQKKLEKKEKRIFISNEGIFVGNINILPEYFESFTVFIDLNLKRNALDLNVPRNDIVRNDKFDKFINRMETILIKGLENFLRTLEEKAKKANVDPTKLFNKFFANYIDSSEIKDLEEKNKLSDEFLNLLKRFCYFKCIGRDGISYIKYDKIVETGKPICILEGLNHYNEEHIKQIFYGCSGFAEDKLYLLSEYPHYKFAKCLFKDVHSTDFLSFLDIEKSDELKGIIPKTWKLVRFKNYKTSRLIELVDYATTYLNRDNAFIDLLIKGKHILTGDKKLAVEGFFRSLKIDLKADFQRIIAKQKDILKWFVNAGVIGEDDINNYILTKDDFPPHIL
;
A
#
# COMPACT_ATOMS: atom_id res chain seq x y z
N MET A 1 17.11 -71.81 -25.64
CA MET A 1 17.99 -70.90 -24.91
C MET A 1 17.12 -70.12 -23.94
N GLU A 2 16.61 -70.78 -22.90
CA GLU A 2 17.24 -70.91 -21.57
C GLU A 2 17.28 -69.59 -20.81
N ASN A 3 16.39 -69.48 -19.80
CA ASN A 3 16.51 -68.69 -18.57
C ASN A 3 17.35 -67.40 -18.63
N MET A 4 16.80 -66.31 -19.14
CA MET A 4 17.14 -65.00 -18.59
C MET A 4 16.26 -64.76 -17.37
N SER A 5 16.75 -65.10 -16.17
CA SER A 5 16.09 -64.72 -14.94
C SER A 5 15.94 -63.19 -14.92
N ASN A 6 14.77 -62.71 -14.53
CA ASN A 6 14.56 -61.30 -14.19
C ASN A 6 15.44 -61.00 -12.97
N ARG A 7 16.73 -60.70 -13.16
CA ARG A 7 17.61 -60.37 -12.04
C ARG A 7 17.22 -59.00 -11.50
N ASP A 8 16.87 -58.96 -10.22
CA ASP A 8 16.72 -57.70 -9.51
C ASP A 8 18.10 -57.00 -9.37
N LEU A 9 18.10 -55.73 -8.95
CA LEU A 9 19.32 -54.94 -8.77
C LEU A 9 20.30 -55.59 -7.77
N GLU A 10 19.81 -56.24 -6.71
CA GLU A 10 20.66 -56.86 -5.69
C GLU A 10 21.31 -58.16 -6.20
N GLU A 11 20.59 -58.97 -6.96
CA GLU A 11 21.09 -60.14 -7.68
C GLU A 11 22.10 -59.73 -8.77
N THR A 12 21.79 -58.64 -9.49
CA THR A 12 22.69 -58.08 -10.50
C THR A 12 23.98 -57.58 -9.86
N LEU A 13 23.90 -56.94 -8.69
CA LEU A 13 25.07 -56.54 -7.91
C LEU A 13 25.92 -57.75 -7.53
N LYS A 14 25.34 -58.79 -6.92
CA LYS A 14 26.06 -60.00 -6.49
C LYS A 14 26.79 -60.68 -7.64
N ALA A 15 26.23 -60.64 -8.85
CA ALA A 15 26.83 -61.23 -10.04
C ALA A 15 28.02 -60.44 -10.62
N LYS A 16 28.28 -59.21 -10.15
CA LYS A 16 29.38 -58.35 -10.64
C LYS A 16 30.68 -58.61 -9.88
N PRO A 17 31.86 -58.36 -10.50
CA PRO A 17 33.15 -58.47 -9.80
C PRO A 17 33.19 -57.62 -8.53
N GLY A 18 33.50 -58.24 -7.37
CA GLY A 18 33.51 -57.57 -6.06
C GLY A 18 32.11 -57.28 -5.48
N GLY A 19 31.04 -57.70 -6.17
CA GLY A 19 29.65 -57.42 -5.83
C GLY A 19 29.14 -58.10 -4.57
N GLU A 20 29.63 -59.30 -4.23
CA GLU A 20 29.25 -59.99 -2.98
C GLU A 20 29.62 -59.18 -1.73
N ASN A 21 30.80 -58.56 -1.73
CA ASN A 21 31.26 -57.70 -0.63
C ASN A 21 30.40 -56.42 -0.53
N LEU A 22 30.04 -55.83 -1.66
CA LEU A 22 29.15 -54.66 -1.70
C LEU A 22 27.74 -55.01 -1.24
N ALA A 23 27.21 -56.17 -1.63
CA ALA A 23 25.92 -56.67 -1.15
C ALA A 23 25.93 -56.95 0.36
N HIS A 24 27.03 -57.46 0.91
CA HIS A 24 27.21 -57.57 2.37
C HIS A 24 27.20 -56.20 3.05
N SER A 25 27.88 -55.20 2.47
CA SER A 25 27.84 -53.81 2.97
C SER A 25 26.43 -53.22 2.94
N LEU A 26 25.64 -53.46 1.88
CA LEU A 26 24.24 -53.04 1.82
C LEU A 26 23.38 -53.63 2.94
N ASN A 27 23.56 -54.91 3.26
CA ASN A 27 22.86 -55.54 4.39
C ASN A 27 23.22 -54.89 5.73
N ASN A 28 24.47 -54.47 5.90
CA ASN A 28 24.90 -53.73 7.09
C ASN A 28 24.25 -52.34 7.13
N ILE A 29 24.22 -51.61 6.01
CA ILE A 29 23.52 -50.31 5.89
C ILE A 29 22.04 -50.48 6.24
N LYS A 30 21.36 -51.47 5.65
CA LYS A 30 19.94 -51.78 5.92
C LYS A 30 19.69 -52.05 7.40
N THR A 31 20.56 -52.83 8.04
CA THR A 31 20.46 -53.15 9.47
C THR A 31 20.62 -51.91 10.36
N LYS A 32 21.48 -50.96 9.96
CA LYS A 32 21.69 -49.70 10.67
C LYS A 32 20.58 -48.67 10.40
N ALA A 33 20.04 -48.63 9.19
CA ALA A 33 18.98 -47.70 8.78
C ALA A 33 17.63 -48.06 9.43
N LYS A 34 17.29 -49.35 9.52
CA LYS A 34 15.99 -49.84 10.03
C LYS A 34 15.55 -49.20 11.37
N PRO A 35 16.34 -49.20 12.45
CA PRO A 35 15.93 -48.59 13.73
C PRO A 35 15.88 -47.05 13.69
N LEU A 36 16.55 -46.40 12.74
CA LEU A 36 16.50 -44.94 12.58
C LEU A 36 15.22 -44.54 11.84
N LEU A 37 14.90 -45.21 10.72
CA LEU A 37 13.69 -44.96 9.94
C LEU A 37 12.40 -45.22 10.74
N SER A 38 12.41 -46.19 11.68
CA SER A 38 11.25 -46.41 12.56
C SER A 38 10.92 -45.23 13.46
N LYS A 39 11.84 -44.28 13.67
CA LYS A 39 11.59 -43.06 14.46
C LYS A 39 10.87 -41.96 13.68
N ILE A 40 10.70 -42.10 12.36
CA ILE A 40 9.99 -41.09 11.55
C ILE A 40 8.55 -40.90 12.06
N VAL A 41 7.90 -41.96 12.53
CA VAL A 41 6.54 -41.93 13.11
C VAL A 41 6.44 -41.04 14.35
N GLU A 42 7.52 -40.88 15.12
CA GLU A 42 7.55 -39.95 16.27
C GLU A 42 7.43 -38.49 15.81
N THR A 43 8.00 -38.17 14.65
CA THR A 43 7.98 -36.81 14.07
C THR A 43 6.73 -36.58 13.21
N PHE A 44 6.24 -37.63 12.54
CA PHE A 44 5.13 -37.62 11.59
C PHE A 44 4.10 -38.73 11.93
N PRO A 45 3.36 -38.61 13.06
CA PRO A 45 2.44 -39.66 13.53
C PRO A 45 1.22 -39.90 12.62
N ASP A 46 0.77 -38.88 11.89
CA ASP A 46 -0.40 -38.94 11.01
C ASP A 46 -0.03 -39.23 9.52
N TYR A 47 1.26 -39.40 9.22
CA TYR A 47 1.74 -39.61 7.84
C TYR A 47 1.82 -41.10 7.50
N THR A 48 1.95 -41.46 6.22
CA THR A 48 2.07 -42.87 5.81
C THR A 48 3.33 -43.52 6.39
N SER A 49 3.37 -44.85 6.52
CA SER A 49 4.55 -45.51 7.10
C SER A 49 5.76 -45.40 6.17
N HIS A 50 6.80 -44.69 6.65
CA HIS A 50 8.12 -44.54 6.00
C HIS A 50 9.20 -45.38 6.71
N ASP A 51 8.79 -46.52 7.28
CA ASP A 51 9.73 -47.49 7.83
C ASP A 51 10.51 -48.22 6.72
N ILE A 52 11.33 -49.22 7.08
CA ILE A 52 12.16 -49.96 6.13
C ILE A 52 11.36 -50.62 4.99
N THR A 53 10.06 -50.89 5.18
CA THR A 53 9.20 -51.49 4.14
C THR A 53 8.97 -50.53 2.97
N HIS A 54 9.00 -49.22 3.22
CA HIS A 54 8.93 -48.21 2.18
C HIS A 54 10.17 -48.27 1.29
N SER A 55 11.38 -48.29 1.86
CA SER A 55 12.61 -48.48 1.09
C SER A 55 12.61 -49.78 0.28
N GLU A 56 12.02 -50.87 0.80
CA GLU A 56 11.88 -52.14 0.07
C GLU A 56 10.92 -51.99 -1.13
N ARG A 57 9.80 -51.26 -0.99
CA ARG A 57 8.91 -50.94 -2.12
C ARG A 57 9.60 -50.04 -3.15
N ILE A 58 10.42 -49.08 -2.74
CA ILE A 58 11.23 -48.28 -3.67
C ILE A 58 12.14 -49.18 -4.51
N LEU A 59 12.74 -50.21 -3.93
CA LEU A 59 13.52 -51.18 -4.70
C LEU A 59 12.68 -51.97 -5.70
N VAL A 60 11.41 -52.28 -5.39
CA VAL A 60 10.48 -52.89 -6.36
C VAL A 60 10.27 -51.96 -7.56
N TYR A 61 10.01 -50.66 -7.33
CA TYR A 61 9.82 -49.70 -8.41
C TYR A 61 11.10 -49.38 -9.19
N LEU A 62 12.26 -49.31 -8.53
CA LEU A 62 13.55 -49.21 -9.21
C LEU A 62 13.78 -50.41 -10.15
N ASN A 63 13.43 -51.62 -9.69
CA ASN A 63 13.49 -52.81 -10.52
C ASN A 63 12.47 -52.82 -11.67
N LEU A 64 11.35 -52.12 -11.50
CA LEU A 64 10.30 -51.95 -12.52
C LEU A 64 10.74 -50.97 -13.62
N ILE A 65 11.30 -49.81 -13.24
CA ILE A 65 11.59 -48.71 -14.19
C ILE A 65 12.96 -48.80 -14.83
N ILE A 66 13.93 -49.50 -14.21
CA ILE A 66 15.25 -49.72 -14.81
C ILE A 66 15.19 -50.98 -15.67
N PRO A 67 15.36 -50.87 -17.00
CA PRO A 67 15.33 -52.03 -17.88
C PRO A 67 16.48 -53.00 -17.57
N ASN A 68 16.26 -54.31 -17.74
CA ASN A 68 17.30 -55.31 -17.49
C ASN A 68 18.57 -55.07 -18.33
N SER A 69 18.42 -54.58 -19.57
CA SER A 69 19.52 -54.18 -20.45
C SER A 69 20.42 -53.12 -19.81
N LEU A 70 19.83 -52.14 -19.13
CA LEU A 70 20.54 -51.10 -18.41
C LEU A 70 21.11 -51.62 -17.08
N LYS A 71 20.36 -52.44 -16.31
CA LYS A 71 20.87 -53.06 -15.06
C LYS A 71 22.17 -53.83 -15.30
N GLU A 72 22.23 -54.59 -16.38
CA GLU A 72 23.43 -55.33 -16.77
C GLU A 72 24.59 -54.43 -17.19
N ARG A 73 24.32 -53.22 -17.67
CA ARG A 73 25.35 -52.26 -18.08
C ARG A 73 25.90 -51.43 -16.93
N LEU A 74 25.07 -51.11 -15.93
CA LEU A 74 25.51 -50.40 -14.73
C LEU A 74 26.68 -51.12 -14.05
N ASN A 75 27.62 -50.34 -13.52
CA ASN A 75 28.73 -50.93 -12.76
C ASN A 75 28.32 -51.27 -11.32
N ALA A 76 29.12 -52.09 -10.64
CA ALA A 76 28.79 -52.58 -9.30
C ALA A 76 28.61 -51.44 -8.28
N TYR A 77 29.38 -50.35 -8.41
CA TYR A 77 29.27 -49.20 -7.51
C TYR A 77 28.04 -48.34 -7.80
N GLU A 78 27.63 -48.17 -9.05
CA GLU A 78 26.38 -47.46 -9.37
C GLU A 78 25.16 -48.18 -8.79
N ILE A 79 25.10 -49.51 -8.91
CA ILE A 79 24.03 -50.32 -8.32
C ILE A 79 24.09 -50.22 -6.78
N TYR A 80 25.28 -50.36 -6.19
CA TYR A 80 25.48 -50.20 -4.75
C TYR A 80 25.02 -48.83 -4.25
N PHE A 81 25.42 -47.73 -4.91
CA PHE A 81 25.05 -46.38 -4.49
C PHE A 81 23.56 -46.11 -4.64
N LEU A 82 22.93 -46.60 -5.71
CA LEU A 82 21.49 -46.47 -5.90
C LEU A 82 20.71 -47.21 -4.80
N VAL A 83 21.06 -48.48 -4.54
CA VAL A 83 20.38 -49.30 -3.53
C VAL A 83 20.63 -48.77 -2.11
N ALA A 84 21.87 -48.36 -1.81
CA ALA A 84 22.17 -47.71 -0.54
C ALA A 84 21.38 -46.41 -0.34
N SER A 85 21.22 -45.61 -1.42
CA SER A 85 20.43 -44.39 -1.38
C SER A 85 18.95 -44.69 -1.17
N ALA A 86 18.38 -45.75 -1.77
CA ALA A 86 16.99 -46.15 -1.51
C ALA A 86 16.74 -46.45 -0.03
N TYR A 87 17.69 -47.09 0.68
CA TYR A 87 17.59 -47.34 2.13
C TYR A 87 17.80 -46.09 3.00
N LEU A 88 18.39 -45.02 2.48
CA LEU A 88 18.82 -43.86 3.27
C LEU A 88 18.19 -42.53 2.86
N HIS A 89 17.44 -42.47 1.75
CA HIS A 89 16.96 -41.20 1.16
C HIS A 89 16.10 -40.38 2.11
N ASP A 90 15.34 -41.05 2.98
CA ASP A 90 14.42 -40.45 3.93
C ASP A 90 14.95 -40.37 5.37
N ILE A 91 16.22 -40.71 5.61
CA ILE A 91 16.82 -40.65 6.96
C ILE A 91 16.77 -39.23 7.55
N GLY A 92 16.81 -38.21 6.69
CA GLY A 92 16.65 -36.80 7.05
C GLY A 92 15.23 -36.41 7.48
N ARG A 93 14.24 -37.31 7.48
CA ARG A 93 12.92 -37.10 8.10
C ARG A 93 12.90 -37.34 9.60
N VAL A 94 13.91 -38.02 10.14
CA VAL A 94 14.04 -38.18 11.59
C VAL A 94 14.38 -36.83 12.23
N ASN A 95 13.82 -36.56 13.40
CA ASN A 95 14.14 -35.36 14.16
C ASN A 95 15.54 -35.49 14.81
N PHE A 96 16.57 -35.08 14.07
CA PHE A 96 17.94 -34.92 14.57
C PHE A 96 18.21 -33.45 14.95
N PRO A 97 18.25 -33.10 16.25
CA PRO A 97 18.45 -31.73 16.71
C PRO A 97 19.74 -31.06 16.19
N GLU A 98 20.78 -31.86 16.00
CA GLU A 98 22.08 -31.40 15.53
C GLU A 98 22.09 -30.90 14.07
N LEU A 99 21.00 -31.13 13.32
CA LEU A 99 20.87 -30.71 11.92
C LEU A 99 20.11 -29.37 11.75
N PHE A 100 19.68 -28.72 12.84
CA PHE A 100 18.99 -27.42 12.78
C PHE A 100 19.94 -26.21 12.66
N LYS A 101 21.26 -26.40 12.60
CA LYS A 101 22.26 -25.32 12.35
C LYS A 101 22.13 -24.07 13.24
N GLY A 102 21.57 -24.21 14.44
CA GLY A 102 21.37 -23.11 15.40
C GLY A 102 20.03 -22.38 15.26
N GLU A 103 19.16 -22.81 14.36
CA GLU A 103 17.80 -22.29 14.21
C GLU A 103 16.90 -22.80 15.35
N VAL A 104 16.06 -21.91 15.88
CA VAL A 104 15.09 -22.21 16.94
C VAL A 104 13.70 -22.18 16.32
N PHE A 105 13.02 -23.33 16.34
CA PHE A 105 11.68 -23.49 15.81
C PHE A 105 10.68 -23.65 16.95
N GLU A 106 9.47 -23.10 16.80
CA GLU A 106 8.35 -23.52 17.63
C GLU A 106 7.99 -24.99 17.34
N GLU A 107 7.43 -25.71 18.32
CA GLU A 107 7.14 -27.15 18.21
C GLU A 107 6.25 -27.50 16.99
N LYS A 108 5.41 -26.56 16.55
CA LYS A 108 4.54 -26.70 15.39
C LYS A 108 5.26 -26.54 14.04
N GLU A 109 6.37 -25.81 13.99
CA GLU A 109 7.11 -25.48 12.75
C GLU A 109 8.20 -26.50 12.40
N ILE A 110 8.66 -27.27 13.38
CA ILE A 110 9.69 -28.31 13.21
C ILE A 110 9.27 -29.30 12.13
N ARG A 111 8.00 -29.74 12.12
CA ARG A 111 7.50 -30.74 11.18
C ARG A 111 7.60 -30.26 9.74
N ASP A 112 7.20 -29.02 9.49
CA ASP A 112 7.17 -28.43 8.15
C ASP A 112 8.60 -28.22 7.63
N TYR A 113 9.49 -27.69 8.46
CA TYR A 113 10.90 -27.54 8.12
C TYR A 113 11.57 -28.89 7.76
N ILE A 114 11.34 -29.91 8.59
CA ILE A 114 11.86 -31.27 8.33
C ILE A 114 11.28 -31.82 7.02
N GLY A 115 9.97 -31.71 6.83
CA GLY A 115 9.30 -32.19 5.62
C GLY A 115 9.79 -31.50 4.35
N GLU A 116 10.09 -30.21 4.41
CA GLU A 116 10.60 -29.45 3.28
C GLU A 116 12.06 -29.74 2.95
N ASN A 117 12.90 -29.99 3.97
CA ASN A 117 14.35 -30.05 3.84
C ASN A 117 14.95 -31.46 4.02
N HIS A 118 14.15 -32.51 4.20
CA HIS A 118 14.66 -33.87 4.49
C HIS A 118 15.71 -34.37 3.49
N HIS A 119 15.56 -34.12 2.18
CA HIS A 119 16.58 -34.45 1.17
C HIS A 119 17.96 -33.83 1.45
N LEU A 120 18.03 -32.57 1.87
CA LEU A 120 19.28 -31.90 2.29
C LEU A 120 19.81 -32.49 3.60
N ARG A 121 18.90 -32.71 4.56
CA ARG A 121 19.22 -33.29 5.87
C ARG A 121 19.75 -34.72 5.75
N SER A 122 19.23 -35.51 4.81
CA SER A 122 19.69 -36.86 4.51
C SER A 122 21.15 -36.84 4.05
N GLU A 123 21.50 -35.95 3.12
CA GLU A 123 22.90 -35.79 2.70
C GLU A 123 23.80 -35.43 3.89
N GLU A 124 23.42 -34.42 4.65
CA GLU A 124 24.22 -33.92 5.77
C GLU A 124 24.42 -35.00 6.85
N PHE A 125 23.36 -35.72 7.21
CA PHE A 125 23.41 -36.81 8.18
C PHE A 125 24.28 -37.97 7.69
N ILE A 126 24.11 -38.40 6.43
CA ILE A 126 24.88 -39.51 5.84
C ILE A 126 26.36 -39.17 5.82
N VAL A 127 26.73 -37.97 5.38
CA VAL A 127 28.15 -37.55 5.31
C VAL A 127 28.77 -37.42 6.69
N LYS A 128 28.03 -36.93 7.69
CA LYS A 128 28.52 -36.76 9.07
C LYS A 128 28.67 -38.09 9.80
N ASN A 129 27.72 -39.02 9.62
CA ASN A 129 27.60 -40.24 10.42
C ASN A 129 27.86 -41.53 9.59
N PHE A 130 28.61 -41.42 8.49
CA PHE A 130 28.78 -42.52 7.52
C PHE A 130 29.30 -43.83 8.14
N LYS A 131 30.20 -43.73 9.14
CA LYS A 131 30.73 -44.90 9.87
C LYS A 131 29.64 -45.63 10.65
N ASP A 132 28.72 -44.90 11.28
CA ASP A 132 27.63 -45.46 12.07
C ASP A 132 26.58 -46.14 11.19
N LEU A 133 26.46 -45.66 9.94
CA LEU A 133 25.65 -46.25 8.88
C LEU A 133 26.34 -47.43 8.17
N ALA A 134 27.52 -47.86 8.62
CA ALA A 134 28.31 -48.93 8.00
C ALA A 134 28.73 -48.66 6.53
N ILE A 135 28.91 -47.38 6.17
CA ILE A 135 29.47 -46.94 4.89
C ILE A 135 31.01 -46.94 5.00
N GLU A 136 31.70 -47.47 3.99
CA GLU A 136 33.14 -47.78 4.06
C GLU A 136 34.01 -46.53 4.17
N ASP A 137 33.70 -45.50 3.37
CA ASP A 137 34.50 -44.28 3.30
C ASP A 137 33.66 -43.02 3.02
N LYS A 138 34.28 -41.86 3.25
CA LYS A 138 33.63 -40.56 3.10
C LYS A 138 33.22 -40.25 1.65
N HIS A 139 33.93 -40.77 0.65
CA HIS A 139 33.58 -40.54 -0.75
C HIS A 139 32.29 -41.28 -1.11
N GLN A 140 32.11 -42.52 -0.63
CA GLN A 140 30.83 -43.24 -0.75
C GLN A 140 29.70 -42.44 -0.10
N ALA A 141 29.91 -41.95 1.13
CA ALA A 141 28.92 -41.18 1.86
C ALA A 141 28.49 -39.91 1.11
N VAL A 142 29.43 -39.19 0.49
CA VAL A 142 29.13 -38.00 -0.32
C VAL A 142 28.37 -38.38 -1.60
N ILE A 143 28.66 -39.51 -2.23
CA ILE A 143 27.93 -39.96 -3.43
C ILE A 143 26.50 -40.35 -3.07
N ILE A 144 26.34 -41.22 -2.07
CA ILE A 144 25.03 -41.65 -1.56
C ILE A 144 24.22 -40.44 -1.09
N GLY A 145 24.83 -39.58 -0.27
CA GLY A 145 24.21 -38.35 0.20
C GLY A 145 23.77 -37.43 -0.94
N ARG A 146 24.57 -37.30 -2.00
CA ARG A 146 24.20 -36.49 -3.17
C ARG A 146 23.03 -37.08 -3.95
N ILE A 147 23.00 -38.40 -4.14
CA ILE A 147 21.87 -39.11 -4.77
C ILE A 147 20.60 -38.91 -3.92
N CYS A 148 20.70 -39.09 -2.60
CA CYS A 148 19.61 -38.79 -1.66
C CYS A 148 19.18 -37.33 -1.76
N ARG A 149 20.08 -36.35 -1.83
CA ARG A 149 19.68 -34.95 -2.02
C ARG A 149 18.91 -34.74 -3.32
N GLY A 150 19.35 -35.38 -4.39
CA GLY A 150 18.73 -35.29 -5.71
C GLY A 150 17.35 -35.93 -5.82
N HIS A 151 16.87 -36.70 -4.84
CA HIS A 151 15.55 -37.34 -4.97
C HIS A 151 14.38 -36.35 -4.92
N ARG A 152 14.58 -35.09 -4.49
CA ARG A 152 13.52 -34.08 -4.41
C ARG A 152 14.05 -32.66 -4.64
N LYS A 153 13.21 -31.78 -5.21
CA LYS A 153 13.38 -30.30 -5.34
C LYS A 153 14.61 -29.76 -6.08
N GLU A 154 15.65 -30.58 -6.27
CA GLU A 154 16.93 -30.17 -6.84
C GLU A 154 16.96 -30.24 -8.37
N ASN A 155 17.71 -29.33 -9.00
CA ASN A 155 17.95 -29.36 -10.44
C ASN A 155 19.07 -30.36 -10.76
N LEU A 156 18.72 -31.51 -11.34
CA LEU A 156 19.68 -32.56 -11.70
C LEU A 156 20.60 -32.17 -12.88
N HIS A 157 20.32 -31.09 -13.59
CA HIS A 157 21.18 -30.55 -14.65
C HIS A 157 22.32 -29.67 -14.12
N ASP A 158 22.34 -29.35 -12.81
CA ASP A 158 23.46 -28.66 -12.18
C ASP A 158 24.72 -29.54 -12.22
N LYS A 159 25.64 -29.22 -13.13
CA LYS A 159 26.87 -29.98 -13.36
C LYS A 159 27.90 -29.79 -12.24
N GLU A 160 27.77 -28.78 -11.40
CA GLU A 160 28.64 -28.63 -10.23
C GLU A 160 28.20 -29.59 -9.12
N LEU A 161 26.89 -29.71 -8.94
CA LEU A 161 26.26 -30.49 -7.89
C LEU A 161 26.10 -31.98 -8.25
N PHE A 162 25.65 -32.27 -9.47
CA PHE A 162 25.33 -33.61 -9.99
C PHE A 162 26.21 -33.96 -11.20
N LYS A 163 27.47 -34.30 -10.92
CA LYS A 163 28.43 -34.70 -11.97
C LYS A 163 28.11 -36.08 -12.55
N PRO A 164 27.96 -36.21 -13.88
CA PRO A 164 27.61 -37.48 -14.55
C PRO A 164 28.78 -38.47 -14.69
N ASP A 165 30.01 -38.03 -14.43
CA ASP A 165 31.24 -38.78 -14.61
C ASP A 165 32.11 -38.82 -13.34
N LYS A 166 31.47 -38.74 -12.16
CA LYS A 166 32.18 -38.71 -10.89
C LYS A 166 32.95 -40.02 -10.67
N MET A 167 34.28 -39.96 -10.57
CA MET A 167 35.12 -41.16 -10.42
C MET A 167 35.16 -41.68 -8.98
N TYR A 168 34.99 -42.99 -8.80
CA TYR A 168 35.20 -43.69 -7.52
C TYR A 168 35.87 -45.06 -7.75
N LYS A 169 37.05 -45.29 -7.12
CA LYS A 169 37.85 -46.54 -7.27
C LYS A 169 37.98 -47.03 -8.73
N ASN A 170 38.16 -46.11 -9.67
CA ASN A 170 38.25 -46.31 -11.14
C ASN A 170 36.93 -46.54 -11.90
N TYR A 171 35.78 -46.36 -11.26
CA TYR A 171 34.48 -46.45 -11.91
C TYR A 171 33.86 -45.05 -12.07
N PRO A 172 33.35 -44.70 -13.27
CA PRO A 172 32.53 -43.51 -13.44
C PRO A 172 31.15 -43.75 -12.82
N ILE A 173 30.67 -42.78 -12.05
CA ILE A 173 29.37 -42.83 -11.37
C ILE A 173 28.48 -41.73 -11.94
N ASN A 174 27.40 -42.14 -12.61
CA ASN A 174 26.41 -41.21 -13.14
C ASN A 174 25.41 -40.77 -12.06
N VAL A 175 25.83 -39.83 -11.20
CA VAL A 175 25.02 -39.31 -10.09
C VAL A 175 23.65 -38.78 -10.52
N PRO A 176 23.50 -37.92 -11.55
CA PRO A 176 22.18 -37.42 -11.95
C PRO A 176 21.25 -38.55 -12.39
N LEU A 177 21.73 -39.56 -13.12
CA LEU A 177 20.89 -40.71 -13.52
C LEU A 177 20.36 -41.49 -12.32
N LEU A 178 21.23 -41.80 -11.35
CA LEU A 178 20.84 -42.55 -10.16
C LEU A 178 19.84 -41.74 -9.31
N ALA A 179 20.03 -40.43 -9.21
CA ALA A 179 19.09 -39.53 -8.54
C ALA A 179 17.73 -39.47 -9.26
N SER A 180 17.72 -39.42 -10.60
CA SER A 180 16.47 -39.46 -11.39
C SER A 180 15.70 -40.76 -11.17
N PHE A 181 16.38 -41.91 -11.15
CA PHE A 181 15.72 -43.18 -10.88
C PHE A 181 15.15 -43.25 -9.48
N LEU A 182 15.89 -42.80 -8.47
CA LEU A 182 15.41 -42.76 -7.09
C LEU A 182 14.19 -41.84 -6.94
N ARG A 183 14.24 -40.65 -7.57
CA ARG A 183 13.12 -39.70 -7.60
C ARG A 183 11.86 -40.30 -8.22
N ILE A 184 11.98 -40.91 -9.40
CA ILE A 184 10.83 -41.53 -10.09
C ILE A 184 10.29 -42.70 -9.27
N ALA A 185 11.16 -43.55 -8.70
CA ALA A 185 10.72 -44.69 -7.91
C ALA A 185 10.00 -44.27 -6.62
N ASP A 186 10.47 -43.21 -5.94
CA ASP A 186 9.79 -42.66 -4.76
C ASP A 186 8.39 -42.13 -5.10
N GLU A 187 8.28 -41.38 -6.19
CA GLU A 187 6.98 -40.85 -6.67
C GLU A 187 6.03 -41.96 -7.17
N LEU A 188 6.52 -43.15 -7.51
CA LEU A 188 5.70 -44.29 -7.96
C LEU A 188 5.19 -45.16 -6.81
N ASP A 189 5.73 -45.02 -5.61
CA ASP A 189 5.25 -45.74 -4.43
C ASP A 189 3.96 -45.12 -3.88
N LEU A 190 2.89 -45.34 -4.64
CA LEU A 190 1.59 -44.69 -4.50
C LEU A 190 0.49 -45.64 -4.01
N THR A 191 0.80 -46.89 -3.70
CA THR A 191 -0.21 -47.92 -3.46
C THR A 191 -0.87 -47.82 -2.08
N PHE A 192 -2.09 -48.36 -1.97
CA PHE A 192 -2.85 -48.50 -0.72
C PHE A 192 -2.09 -49.24 0.39
N GLU A 193 -1.07 -50.02 0.05
CA GLU A 193 -0.21 -50.76 0.99
C GLU A 193 0.59 -49.84 1.92
N ARG A 194 0.70 -48.54 1.60
CA ARG A 194 1.21 -47.49 2.50
C ARG A 194 0.25 -47.11 3.64
N VAL A 195 -1.02 -47.52 3.55
CA VAL A 195 -2.11 -47.17 4.45
C VAL A 195 -2.82 -48.42 4.94
N PRO A 196 -2.64 -48.83 6.21
CA PRO A 196 -3.41 -49.93 6.77
C PRO A 196 -4.89 -49.53 6.87
N LEU A 197 -5.75 -50.12 6.03
CA LEU A 197 -7.18 -49.76 5.92
C LEU A 197 -7.91 -49.80 7.29
N VAL A 198 -7.59 -50.79 8.12
CA VAL A 198 -8.13 -50.94 9.47
C VAL A 198 -7.79 -49.73 10.36
N ILE A 199 -6.58 -49.16 10.21
CA ILE A 199 -6.19 -47.95 10.97
C ILE A 199 -6.97 -46.75 10.46
N TYR A 200 -7.11 -46.58 9.14
CA TYR A 200 -7.85 -45.45 8.57
C TYR A 200 -9.34 -45.45 8.98
N GLU A 201 -9.99 -46.62 8.98
CA GLU A 201 -11.40 -46.75 9.34
C GLU A 201 -11.68 -46.44 10.82
N HIS A 202 -10.71 -46.72 11.71
CA HIS A 202 -10.91 -46.59 13.16
C HIS A 202 -10.24 -45.34 13.76
N VAL A 203 -9.18 -44.84 13.12
CA VAL A 203 -8.37 -43.69 13.54
C VAL A 203 -7.85 -42.93 12.31
N PRO A 204 -8.71 -42.21 11.57
CA PRO A 204 -8.26 -41.43 10.42
C PRO A 204 -7.37 -40.25 10.85
N PRO A 205 -6.42 -39.80 9.99
CA PRO A 205 -5.61 -38.62 10.25
C PRO A 205 -6.49 -37.40 10.58
N ARG A 206 -6.07 -36.61 11.58
CA ARG A 206 -6.80 -35.40 12.00
C ARG A 206 -6.58 -34.22 11.06
N ASP A 207 -5.39 -34.16 10.48
CA ASP A 207 -5.00 -33.12 9.53
C ASP A 207 -5.56 -33.40 8.13
N THR A 208 -6.03 -32.34 7.46
CA THR A 208 -6.67 -32.44 6.15
C THR A 208 -5.72 -32.89 5.05
N ILE A 209 -4.45 -32.48 5.11
CA ILE A 209 -3.43 -32.85 4.09
C ILE A 209 -3.13 -34.34 4.20
N SER A 210 -2.93 -34.81 5.43
CA SER A 210 -2.65 -36.22 5.74
C SER A 210 -3.84 -37.11 5.36
N LYS A 211 -5.07 -36.65 5.60
CA LYS A 211 -6.28 -37.36 5.18
C LYS A 211 -6.39 -37.47 3.66
N GLU A 212 -6.14 -36.38 2.92
CA GLU A 212 -6.14 -36.41 1.45
C GLU A 212 -5.02 -37.31 0.91
N GLU A 213 -3.85 -37.35 1.55
CA GLU A 213 -2.75 -38.26 1.21
C GLU A 213 -3.16 -39.73 1.36
N TRP A 214 -3.82 -40.07 2.47
CA TRP A 214 -4.29 -41.43 2.72
C TRP A 214 -5.41 -41.83 1.75
N GLU A 215 -6.37 -40.94 1.49
CA GLU A 215 -7.45 -41.17 0.51
C GLU A 215 -6.91 -41.41 -0.92
N LYS A 216 -5.82 -40.73 -1.32
CA LYS A 216 -5.13 -41.00 -2.59
C LYS A 216 -4.60 -42.44 -2.65
N HIS A 217 -3.83 -42.85 -1.65
CA HIS A 217 -3.24 -44.19 -1.60
C HIS A 217 -4.33 -45.27 -1.59
N LEU A 218 -5.37 -45.10 -0.78
CA LEU A 218 -6.52 -46.02 -0.71
C LEU A 218 -7.31 -46.10 -2.02
N SER A 219 -7.28 -45.04 -2.84
CA SER A 219 -7.93 -45.04 -4.15
C SER A 219 -7.14 -45.83 -5.20
N ILE A 220 -5.84 -46.07 -5.00
CA ILE A 220 -4.97 -46.75 -5.99
C ILE A 220 -4.98 -48.25 -5.72
N SER A 221 -5.29 -49.05 -6.74
CA SER A 221 -5.31 -50.51 -6.65
C SER A 221 -3.98 -51.16 -7.03
N GLY A 222 -3.13 -50.47 -7.81
CA GLY A 222 -1.82 -50.98 -8.20
C GLY A 222 -1.12 -50.15 -9.27
N VAL A 223 0.21 -50.33 -9.35
CA VAL A 223 1.10 -49.68 -10.32
C VAL A 223 1.97 -50.75 -10.99
N GLY A 224 2.10 -50.70 -12.31
CA GLY A 224 2.90 -51.67 -13.08
C GLY A 224 3.17 -51.23 -14.51
N LEU A 225 4.06 -51.95 -15.21
CA LEU A 225 4.25 -51.73 -16.65
C LEU A 225 3.05 -52.25 -17.43
N SER A 226 2.63 -51.53 -18.48
CA SER A 226 1.59 -52.01 -19.38
C SER A 226 2.05 -53.31 -20.06
N PRO A 227 1.19 -54.35 -20.09
CA PRO A 227 1.49 -55.58 -20.82
C PRO A 227 1.63 -55.37 -22.35
N GLU A 228 0.98 -54.34 -22.88
CA GLU A 228 0.92 -54.03 -24.32
C GLU A 228 2.12 -53.17 -24.76
N ASP A 229 2.53 -52.22 -23.91
CA ASP A 229 3.67 -51.35 -24.14
C ASP A 229 4.45 -51.12 -22.85
N ARG A 230 5.57 -51.83 -22.69
CA ARG A 230 6.43 -51.70 -21.51
C ARG A 230 7.08 -50.32 -21.35
N SER A 231 6.96 -49.42 -22.32
CA SER A 231 7.35 -48.01 -22.15
C SER A 231 6.31 -47.18 -21.39
N ILE A 232 5.13 -47.75 -21.09
CA ILE A 232 4.06 -47.11 -20.34
C ILE A 232 3.94 -47.74 -18.95
N ILE A 233 4.04 -46.92 -17.91
CA ILE A 233 3.70 -47.28 -16.53
C ILE A 233 2.22 -46.95 -16.33
N LYS A 234 1.42 -47.94 -15.94
CA LYS A 234 0.00 -47.79 -15.63
C LYS A 234 -0.22 -47.81 -14.12
N CYS A 235 -1.06 -46.89 -13.65
CA CYS A 235 -1.61 -46.85 -12.31
C CYS A 235 -3.13 -46.95 -12.41
N SER A 236 -3.72 -47.93 -11.74
CA SER A 236 -5.17 -48.09 -11.68
C SER A 236 -5.69 -47.54 -10.36
N ALA A 237 -6.78 -46.76 -10.42
CA ALA A 237 -7.41 -46.20 -9.23
C ALA A 237 -8.94 -46.22 -9.34
N THR A 238 -9.64 -46.45 -8.24
CA THR A 238 -11.09 -46.26 -8.12
C THR A 238 -11.33 -45.12 -7.15
N CYS A 239 -12.06 -44.09 -7.58
CA CYS A 239 -12.16 -42.85 -6.83
C CYS A 239 -13.59 -42.34 -6.74
N GLU A 240 -14.05 -42.06 -5.51
CA GLU A 240 -15.37 -41.47 -5.21
C GLU A 240 -15.31 -39.95 -4.99
N ASN A 241 -14.12 -39.41 -4.71
CA ASN A 241 -13.89 -38.00 -4.38
C ASN A 241 -13.24 -37.25 -5.55
N PRO A 242 -13.92 -36.28 -6.20
CA PRO A 242 -13.36 -35.50 -7.31
C PRO A 242 -12.07 -34.73 -6.96
N LYS A 243 -11.84 -34.39 -5.69
CA LYS A 243 -10.58 -33.75 -5.26
C LYS A 243 -9.40 -34.73 -5.38
N ILE A 244 -9.59 -35.96 -4.93
CA ILE A 244 -8.58 -37.03 -5.00
C ILE A 244 -8.30 -37.39 -6.46
N HIS A 245 -9.33 -37.45 -7.31
CA HIS A 245 -9.15 -37.61 -8.76
C HIS A 245 -8.20 -36.56 -9.35
N ARG A 246 -8.44 -35.27 -9.04
CA ARG A 246 -7.58 -34.18 -9.52
C ARG A 246 -6.15 -34.32 -9.00
N ALA A 247 -5.99 -34.68 -7.74
CA ALA A 247 -4.66 -34.89 -7.14
C ALA A 247 -3.90 -36.03 -7.84
N LEU A 248 -4.58 -37.13 -8.19
CA LEU A 248 -4.01 -38.23 -8.99
C LEU A 248 -3.60 -37.79 -10.41
N LYS A 249 -4.39 -36.92 -11.07
CA LYS A 249 -4.03 -36.34 -12.38
C LYS A 249 -2.88 -35.33 -12.32
N MET A 250 -2.77 -34.57 -11.24
CA MET A 250 -1.62 -33.70 -11.00
C MET A 250 -0.34 -34.52 -10.80
N LEU A 251 -0.44 -35.63 -10.06
CA LEU A 251 0.64 -36.59 -9.89
C LEU A 251 1.03 -37.25 -11.22
N GLU A 252 0.05 -37.62 -12.06
CA GLU A 252 0.30 -38.11 -13.43
C GLU A 252 1.16 -37.12 -14.22
N THR A 253 0.81 -35.83 -14.16
CA THR A 253 1.56 -34.76 -14.84
C THR A 253 2.98 -34.63 -14.29
N LYS A 254 3.15 -34.70 -12.97
CA LYS A 254 4.45 -34.59 -12.30
C LYS A 254 5.40 -35.73 -12.71
N ILE A 255 4.95 -36.98 -12.64
CA ILE A 255 5.76 -38.14 -13.00
C ILE A 255 6.12 -38.13 -14.49
N ASN A 256 5.19 -37.73 -15.36
CA ASN A 256 5.48 -37.60 -16.78
C ASN A 256 6.60 -36.58 -17.08
N ARG A 257 6.68 -35.45 -16.35
CA ARG A 257 7.78 -34.50 -16.51
C ARG A 257 9.13 -35.12 -16.14
N GLU A 258 9.19 -35.88 -15.05
CA GLU A 258 10.43 -36.57 -14.64
C GLU A 258 10.83 -37.66 -15.66
N LEU A 259 9.86 -38.39 -16.22
CA LEU A 259 10.11 -39.37 -17.29
C LEU A 259 10.56 -38.73 -18.61
N GLU A 260 10.02 -37.56 -18.94
CA GLU A 260 10.44 -36.77 -20.12
C GLU A 260 11.89 -36.28 -20.00
N ASP A 261 12.33 -35.93 -18.79
CA ASP A 261 13.68 -35.44 -18.51
C ASP A 261 14.71 -36.57 -18.32
N LEU A 262 14.29 -37.75 -17.86
CA LEU A 262 15.15 -38.91 -17.59
C LEU A 262 16.16 -39.24 -18.72
N PRO A 263 15.81 -39.22 -20.02
CA PRO A 263 16.76 -39.45 -21.11
C PRO A 263 17.96 -38.50 -21.14
N ASN A 264 17.81 -37.26 -20.63
CA ASN A 264 18.89 -36.28 -20.60
C ASN A 264 20.00 -36.68 -19.62
N HIS A 265 19.65 -37.49 -18.60
CA HIS A 265 20.57 -37.96 -17.57
C HIS A 265 21.31 -39.26 -17.92
N LEU A 266 21.07 -39.86 -19.10
CA LEU A 266 21.71 -41.13 -19.46
C LEU A 266 23.23 -41.04 -19.67
N TYR A 267 23.74 -39.92 -20.17
CA TYR A 267 25.17 -39.69 -20.49
C TYR A 267 25.85 -40.87 -21.20
N GLN A 268 26.62 -41.70 -20.48
CA GLN A 268 27.32 -42.87 -21.01
C GLN A 268 26.43 -44.07 -21.37
N TYR A 269 25.12 -43.96 -21.11
CA TYR A 269 24.10 -44.98 -21.34
C TYR A 269 23.04 -44.53 -22.37
N ARG A 270 23.36 -43.57 -23.24
CA ARG A 270 22.43 -43.00 -24.23
C ARG A 270 21.79 -44.04 -25.16
N GLU A 271 22.47 -45.16 -25.40
CA GLU A 271 21.97 -46.27 -26.20
C GLU A 271 20.70 -46.91 -25.63
N PHE A 272 20.48 -46.83 -24.31
CA PHE A 272 19.30 -47.39 -23.63
C PHE A 272 18.08 -46.44 -23.60
N ARG A 273 18.15 -45.27 -24.25
CA ARG A 273 17.05 -44.29 -24.29
C ARG A 273 15.73 -44.88 -24.78
N ARG A 274 15.78 -45.91 -25.63
CA ARG A 274 14.57 -46.58 -26.15
C ARG A 274 13.95 -47.59 -25.20
N ASP A 275 14.72 -48.06 -24.24
CA ASP A 275 14.30 -49.12 -23.30
C ASP A 275 13.62 -48.52 -22.06
N LEU A 276 13.83 -47.23 -21.77
CA LEU A 276 13.26 -46.54 -20.62
C LEU A 276 11.74 -46.34 -20.73
N PRO A 277 11.02 -46.33 -19.59
CA PRO A 277 9.64 -45.87 -19.56
C PRO A 277 9.56 -44.39 -19.99
N ARG A 278 8.51 -44.06 -20.73
CA ARG A 278 8.30 -42.73 -21.34
C ARG A 278 7.02 -42.06 -20.90
N LYS A 279 6.08 -42.82 -20.35
CA LYS A 279 4.77 -42.32 -19.99
C LYS A 279 4.26 -43.02 -18.75
N PHE A 280 3.70 -42.24 -17.85
CA PHE A 280 2.92 -42.71 -16.71
C PHE A 280 1.46 -42.29 -16.93
N VAL A 281 0.53 -43.22 -16.75
CA VAL A 281 -0.91 -42.99 -16.97
C VAL A 281 -1.67 -43.47 -15.75
N VAL A 282 -2.52 -42.60 -15.20
CA VAL A 282 -3.47 -42.98 -14.14
C VAL A 282 -4.85 -43.21 -14.76
N GLU A 283 -5.27 -44.47 -14.79
CA GLU A 283 -6.59 -44.91 -15.20
C GLU A 283 -7.52 -44.86 -13.97
N ILE A 284 -8.42 -43.87 -13.93
CA ILE A 284 -9.30 -43.63 -12.79
C ILE A 284 -10.73 -44.04 -13.12
N GLU A 285 -11.24 -45.06 -12.42
CA GLU A 285 -12.66 -45.38 -12.38
C GLU A 285 -13.37 -44.42 -11.42
N ALA A 286 -14.07 -43.43 -11.97
CA ALA A 286 -14.84 -42.46 -11.20
C ALA A 286 -16.19 -43.03 -10.76
N LYS A 287 -16.45 -43.05 -9.45
CA LYS A 287 -17.74 -43.45 -8.87
C LYS A 287 -18.49 -42.22 -8.36
N GLY A 288 -19.74 -42.05 -8.78
CA GLY A 288 -20.59 -40.93 -8.33
C GLY A 288 -20.37 -39.58 -9.03
N TYR A 289 -19.42 -39.48 -9.97
CA TYR A 289 -19.22 -38.29 -10.81
C TYR A 289 -18.70 -38.67 -12.20
N LYS A 290 -18.85 -37.74 -13.17
CA LYS A 290 -18.26 -37.85 -14.50
C LYS A 290 -17.03 -36.94 -14.58
N PRO A 291 -15.83 -37.47 -14.84
CA PRO A 291 -14.65 -36.64 -14.99
C PRO A 291 -14.69 -35.93 -16.35
N TYR A 292 -14.72 -34.61 -16.31
CA TYR A 292 -14.45 -33.77 -17.48
C TYR A 292 -13.24 -32.90 -17.16
N ASP A 293 -12.25 -32.89 -18.05
CA ASP A 293 -11.06 -32.03 -17.94
C ASP A 293 -11.35 -30.60 -18.44
N PHE A 294 -12.43 -29.99 -17.94
CA PHE A 294 -12.73 -28.60 -18.23
C PHE A 294 -11.81 -27.70 -17.40
N LYS A 295 -10.98 -26.92 -18.10
CA LYS A 295 -10.22 -25.80 -17.53
C LYS A 295 -10.59 -24.51 -18.24
N PHE A 296 -10.60 -23.41 -17.51
CA PHE A 296 -10.61 -22.10 -18.18
C PHE A 296 -9.35 -21.99 -19.03
N SER A 297 -9.52 -21.73 -20.31
CA SER A 297 -8.44 -21.32 -21.19
C SER A 297 -8.53 -19.81 -21.37
N LEU A 298 -7.37 -19.17 -21.34
CA LEU A 298 -7.26 -17.76 -21.58
C LEU A 298 -7.00 -17.53 -23.08
N GLN A 299 -7.71 -16.58 -23.68
CA GLN A 299 -7.40 -16.15 -25.04
C GLN A 299 -6.26 -15.13 -24.98
N GLU A 300 -5.05 -15.56 -25.33
CA GLU A 300 -3.82 -14.77 -25.23
C GLU A 300 -3.95 -13.39 -25.89
N LYS A 301 -4.50 -13.36 -27.11
CA LYS A 301 -4.71 -12.12 -27.87
C LYS A 301 -5.62 -11.12 -27.14
N GLU A 302 -6.69 -11.60 -26.50
CA GLU A 302 -7.62 -10.74 -25.76
C GLU A 302 -7.01 -10.22 -24.47
N ILE A 303 -6.20 -11.03 -23.78
CA ILE A 303 -5.44 -10.58 -22.60
C ILE A 303 -4.43 -9.51 -22.99
N VAL A 304 -3.67 -9.75 -24.04
CA VAL A 304 -2.70 -8.79 -24.57
C VAL A 304 -3.41 -7.47 -24.93
N ASN A 305 -4.54 -7.52 -25.63
CA ASN A 305 -5.35 -6.33 -25.94
C ASN A 305 -5.87 -5.62 -24.68
N LEU A 306 -6.28 -6.36 -23.65
CA LEU A 306 -6.71 -5.79 -22.37
C LEU A 306 -5.56 -5.05 -21.68
N LEU A 307 -4.37 -5.67 -21.65
CA LEU A 307 -3.14 -5.13 -21.04
C LEU A 307 -2.60 -3.92 -21.79
N MET A 308 -2.79 -3.85 -23.11
CA MET A 308 -2.38 -2.73 -23.97
C MET A 308 -3.45 -1.64 -24.14
N GLY A 309 -4.68 -1.89 -23.70
CA GLY A 309 -5.82 -1.02 -23.98
C GLY A 309 -5.90 0.21 -23.07
N GLU A 310 -6.71 1.18 -23.50
CA GLU A 310 -7.03 2.41 -22.74
C GLU A 310 -7.64 2.15 -21.34
N LYS A 311 -8.00 0.89 -21.04
CA LYS A 311 -8.52 0.47 -19.73
C LYS A 311 -7.43 0.42 -18.65
N LEU A 312 -6.17 0.12 -19.02
CA LEU A 312 -5.05 0.07 -18.07
C LEU A 312 -4.18 1.32 -18.15
N TYR A 313 -3.83 1.77 -19.36
CA TYR A 313 -3.07 3.00 -19.57
C TYR A 313 -4.00 4.12 -20.03
N LYS A 314 -4.00 5.25 -19.31
CA LYS A 314 -4.85 6.40 -19.64
C LYS A 314 -4.25 7.25 -20.77
N ARG A 315 -2.92 7.25 -20.87
CA ARG A 315 -2.15 8.01 -21.86
C ARG A 315 -1.24 7.09 -22.67
N LYS A 316 -1.12 7.35 -23.97
CA LYS A 316 -0.26 6.55 -24.86
C LYS A 316 1.23 6.73 -24.53
N GLU A 317 1.59 7.88 -23.96
CA GLU A 317 2.96 8.21 -23.58
C GLU A 317 3.42 7.49 -22.29
N GLU A 318 2.52 6.78 -21.58
CA GLU A 318 2.89 6.00 -20.38
C GLU A 318 3.92 4.90 -20.67
N CYS A 319 4.08 4.48 -21.93
CA CYS A 319 5.16 3.57 -22.32
C CYS A 319 6.55 4.15 -22.07
N LEU A 320 6.72 5.47 -22.17
CA LEU A 320 7.99 6.15 -21.87
C LEU A 320 8.31 6.06 -20.37
N ARG A 321 7.30 6.12 -19.51
CA ARG A 321 7.45 5.87 -18.07
C ARG A 321 7.91 4.44 -17.81
N GLU A 322 7.31 3.45 -18.48
CA GLU A 322 7.69 2.04 -18.30
C GLU A 322 9.13 1.75 -18.77
N LEU A 323 9.54 2.32 -19.91
CA LEU A 323 10.93 2.22 -20.36
C LEU A 323 11.90 2.93 -19.40
N LEU A 324 11.54 4.12 -18.92
CA LEU A 324 12.34 4.86 -17.94
C LEU A 324 12.53 4.05 -16.64
N LYS A 325 11.45 3.47 -16.11
CA LYS A 325 11.49 2.61 -14.91
C LYS A 325 12.44 1.43 -15.10
N ASN A 326 12.32 0.72 -16.22
CA ASN A 326 13.18 -0.43 -16.53
C ASN A 326 14.66 -0.01 -16.62
N SER A 327 14.97 1.08 -17.33
CA SER A 327 16.33 1.59 -17.47
C SER A 327 16.89 2.09 -16.12
N VAL A 328 16.08 2.74 -15.28
CA VAL A 328 16.48 3.16 -13.93
C VAL A 328 16.80 1.95 -13.06
N ASP A 329 15.95 0.94 -13.03
CA ASP A 329 16.19 -0.26 -12.24
C ASP A 329 17.42 -1.03 -12.76
N ALA A 330 17.59 -1.18 -14.08
CA ALA A 330 18.78 -1.81 -14.66
C ALA A 330 20.08 -1.09 -14.26
N CYS A 331 20.06 0.24 -14.24
CA CYS A 331 21.17 1.07 -13.75
C CYS A 331 21.41 0.90 -12.24
N ARG A 332 20.36 0.86 -11.42
CA ARG A 332 20.45 0.64 -9.97
C ARG A 332 21.06 -0.72 -9.63
N VAL A 333 20.62 -1.78 -10.30
CA VAL A 333 21.19 -3.13 -10.13
C VAL A 333 22.68 -3.11 -10.43
N ARG A 334 23.07 -2.59 -11.61
CA ARG A 334 24.47 -2.55 -12.01
C ARG A 334 25.32 -1.73 -11.05
N ARG A 335 24.81 -0.59 -10.57
CA ARG A 335 25.48 0.24 -9.56
C ARG A 335 25.77 -0.54 -8.29
N GLU A 336 24.77 -1.20 -7.70
CA GLU A 336 24.96 -1.94 -6.45
C GLU A 336 25.88 -3.15 -6.62
N LEU A 337 25.81 -3.86 -7.75
CA LEU A 337 26.74 -4.97 -8.04
C LEU A 337 28.19 -4.50 -8.20
N LEU A 338 28.42 -3.41 -8.94
CA LEU A 338 29.77 -2.85 -9.13
C LEU A 338 30.32 -2.25 -7.84
N LYS A 339 29.47 -1.63 -7.02
CA LYS A 339 29.82 -1.15 -5.68
C LYS A 339 30.27 -2.29 -4.77
N LYS A 340 29.58 -3.45 -4.76
CA LYS A 340 30.03 -4.66 -4.03
C LYS A 340 31.40 -5.17 -4.51
N ARG A 341 31.77 -4.91 -5.76
CA ARG A 341 33.08 -5.24 -6.36
C ARG A 341 34.14 -4.13 -6.19
N GLY A 342 33.80 -2.99 -5.58
CA GLY A 342 34.70 -1.84 -5.45
C GLY A 342 34.98 -1.09 -6.75
N LEU A 343 34.12 -1.23 -7.76
CA LEU A 343 34.26 -0.58 -9.06
C LEU A 343 33.38 0.68 -9.16
N SER A 344 33.91 1.73 -9.81
CA SER A 344 33.15 2.95 -10.09
C SER A 344 32.20 2.75 -11.26
N TYR A 345 31.00 3.31 -11.16
CA TYR A 345 29.99 3.27 -12.22
C TYR A 345 29.22 4.58 -12.27
N LYS A 346 29.03 5.11 -13.47
CA LYS A 346 28.20 6.29 -13.72
C LYS A 346 26.97 5.87 -14.55
N PRO A 347 25.77 5.82 -13.95
CA PRO A 347 24.54 5.57 -14.69
C PRO A 347 24.34 6.57 -15.81
N GLU A 348 23.90 6.09 -16.96
CA GLU A 348 23.57 6.88 -18.14
C GLU A 348 22.32 6.29 -18.79
N ILE A 349 21.30 7.13 -18.97
CA ILE A 349 20.07 6.81 -19.68
C ILE A 349 19.85 7.92 -20.71
N VAL A 350 19.61 7.54 -21.97
CA VAL A 350 19.41 8.44 -23.09
C VAL A 350 18.09 8.09 -23.78
N PHE A 351 17.21 9.08 -23.90
CA PHE A 351 16.01 9.02 -24.73
C PHE A 351 16.24 9.88 -25.97
N GLU A 352 16.10 9.31 -27.16
CA GLU A 352 16.27 10.01 -28.43
C GLU A 352 15.00 9.91 -29.25
N LEU A 353 14.54 11.03 -29.81
CA LEU A 353 13.57 11.05 -30.90
C LEU A 353 14.33 11.40 -32.18
N THR A 354 14.35 10.45 -33.12
CA THR A 354 15.09 10.59 -34.38
C THR A 354 14.66 11.80 -35.21
N PRO A 355 15.52 12.34 -36.11
CA PRO A 355 15.17 13.50 -36.94
C PRO A 355 13.94 13.33 -37.84
N ALA A 356 13.65 12.10 -38.27
CA ALA A 356 12.45 11.79 -39.05
C ALA A 356 11.18 11.60 -38.19
N GLU A 357 11.33 11.67 -36.86
CA GLU A 357 10.30 11.42 -35.85
C GLU A 357 9.57 10.08 -36.03
N ASP A 358 10.25 9.10 -36.63
CA ASP A 358 9.73 7.76 -36.89
C ASP A 358 10.15 6.75 -35.82
N ARG A 359 11.16 7.09 -35.01
CA ARG A 359 11.67 6.21 -33.96
C ARG A 359 11.98 6.94 -32.65
N ILE A 360 11.65 6.28 -31.55
CA ILE A 360 12.16 6.60 -30.21
C ILE A 360 13.19 5.54 -29.83
N ILE A 361 14.38 5.97 -29.44
CA ILE A 361 15.48 5.10 -29.02
C ILE A 361 15.76 5.37 -27.55
N VAL A 362 15.72 4.34 -26.72
CA VAL A 362 16.03 4.42 -25.29
C VAL A 362 17.25 3.56 -25.02
N THR A 363 18.34 4.18 -24.58
CA THR A 363 19.60 3.48 -24.28
C THR A 363 19.94 3.66 -22.82
N ASP A 364 20.23 2.57 -22.13
CA ASP A 364 20.83 2.58 -20.79
C ASP A 364 22.15 1.80 -20.78
N ASN A 365 23.03 2.17 -19.86
CA ASN A 365 24.23 1.41 -19.54
C ASN A 365 24.04 0.51 -18.32
N GLY A 366 22.80 0.03 -18.06
CA GLY A 366 22.45 -0.84 -16.95
C GLY A 366 23.03 -2.25 -17.08
N ILE A 367 22.47 -3.21 -16.33
CA ILE A 367 23.01 -4.58 -16.24
C ILE A 367 22.90 -5.39 -17.56
N GLY A 368 22.01 -5.00 -18.46
CA GLY A 368 21.68 -5.78 -19.66
C GLY A 368 20.94 -7.09 -19.34
N MET A 369 20.69 -7.89 -20.37
CA MET A 369 20.04 -9.20 -20.28
C MET A 369 20.84 -10.23 -21.07
N ASP A 370 20.89 -11.46 -20.57
CA ASP A 370 21.40 -12.64 -21.28
C ASP A 370 20.22 -13.52 -21.74
N GLU A 371 20.54 -14.64 -22.41
CA GLU A 371 19.53 -15.59 -22.93
C GLU A 371 18.60 -16.11 -21.82
N ASP A 372 19.15 -16.42 -20.65
CA ASP A 372 18.39 -16.92 -19.50
C ASP A 372 17.41 -15.87 -18.94
N ILE A 373 17.82 -14.61 -18.82
CA ILE A 373 16.94 -13.51 -18.39
C ILE A 373 15.84 -13.29 -19.44
N ILE A 374 16.20 -13.37 -20.72
CA ILE A 374 15.24 -13.20 -21.81
C ILE A 374 14.18 -14.31 -21.73
N GLU A 375 14.60 -15.58 -21.77
CA GLU A 375 13.69 -16.73 -21.77
C GLU A 375 12.79 -16.79 -20.53
N ARG A 376 13.32 -16.43 -19.35
CA ARG A 376 12.59 -16.59 -18.10
C ARG A 376 11.72 -15.40 -17.70
N TYR A 377 12.08 -14.18 -18.09
CA TYR A 377 11.36 -12.97 -17.64
C TYR A 377 10.94 -12.04 -18.78
N PHE A 378 11.79 -11.77 -19.77
CA PHE A 378 11.44 -10.81 -20.83
C PHE A 378 10.30 -11.32 -21.72
N THR A 379 10.30 -12.62 -22.03
CA THR A 379 9.32 -13.25 -22.93
C THR A 379 8.06 -13.69 -22.20
N LYS A 380 8.08 -13.75 -20.86
CA LYS A 380 6.97 -14.21 -20.03
C LYS A 380 6.17 -13.04 -19.47
N ILE A 381 5.02 -12.77 -20.06
CA ILE A 381 4.11 -11.71 -19.62
C ILE A 381 3.70 -11.94 -18.16
N GLY A 382 3.91 -10.94 -17.31
CA GLY A 382 3.55 -10.99 -15.89
C GLY A 382 4.67 -11.50 -14.97
N GLU A 383 5.78 -12.00 -15.52
CA GLU A 383 6.97 -12.37 -14.77
C GLU A 383 7.97 -11.22 -14.76
N SER A 384 8.57 -10.94 -13.61
CA SER A 384 9.56 -9.87 -13.47
C SER A 384 10.82 -10.40 -12.79
N PHE A 385 11.97 -10.12 -13.41
CA PHE A 385 13.28 -10.42 -12.82
C PHE A 385 13.42 -9.89 -11.39
N TYR A 386 12.86 -8.72 -11.10
CA TYR A 386 12.95 -8.07 -9.79
C TYR A 386 12.15 -8.76 -8.66
N LYS A 387 11.30 -9.74 -9.00
CA LYS A 387 10.59 -10.60 -8.05
C LYS A 387 11.16 -12.00 -7.97
N SER A 388 12.16 -12.31 -8.80
CA SER A 388 12.74 -13.64 -8.88
C SER A 388 13.56 -13.97 -7.62
N PRO A 389 13.58 -15.24 -7.18
CA PRO A 389 14.49 -15.67 -6.12
C PRO A 389 15.94 -15.28 -6.40
N GLU A 390 16.38 -15.40 -7.64
CA GLU A 390 17.76 -15.08 -8.06
C GLU A 390 18.11 -13.60 -7.93
N PHE A 391 17.11 -12.71 -7.98
CA PHE A 391 17.30 -11.29 -7.69
C PHE A 391 17.32 -11.03 -6.18
N LEU A 392 16.38 -11.64 -5.43
CA LEU A 392 16.26 -11.46 -3.97
C LEU A 392 17.53 -11.94 -3.24
N GLU A 393 18.12 -13.05 -3.68
CA GLU A 393 19.39 -13.58 -3.16
C GLU A 393 20.58 -12.64 -3.34
N LYS A 394 20.50 -11.65 -4.24
CA LYS A 394 21.60 -10.68 -4.43
C LYS A 394 21.70 -9.66 -3.31
N GLU A 395 20.66 -9.52 -2.48
CA GLU A 395 20.60 -8.61 -1.34
C GLU A 395 21.13 -7.21 -1.69
N LEU A 396 20.53 -6.58 -2.71
CA LEU A 396 20.93 -5.26 -3.19
C LEU A 396 20.20 -4.15 -2.40
N ASP A 397 20.91 -3.07 -2.07
CA ASP A 397 20.39 -1.97 -1.26
C ASP A 397 19.62 -0.95 -2.12
N PHE A 398 18.52 -1.39 -2.76
CA PHE A 398 17.55 -0.51 -3.41
C PHE A 398 16.19 -1.21 -3.57
N THR A 399 15.15 -0.44 -3.90
CA THR A 399 13.80 -0.98 -4.17
C THR A 399 13.44 -0.83 -5.65
N PRO A 400 13.18 -1.92 -6.39
CA PRO A 400 12.79 -1.88 -7.79
C PRO A 400 11.42 -1.22 -8.01
N VAL A 401 11.28 -0.49 -9.12
CA VAL A 401 9.98 0.07 -9.55
C VAL A 401 9.29 -0.73 -10.66
N SER A 402 9.93 -1.78 -11.19
CA SER A 402 9.49 -2.52 -12.38
C SER A 402 9.03 -3.95 -12.09
N GLU A 403 8.11 -4.14 -11.15
CA GLU A 403 7.83 -5.47 -10.58
C GLU A 403 6.68 -6.26 -11.25
N LEU A 404 6.07 -5.78 -12.33
CA LEU A 404 4.87 -6.39 -12.92
C LEU A 404 5.11 -7.24 -14.17
N GLY A 405 6.20 -7.04 -14.90
CA GLY A 405 6.49 -7.86 -16.10
C GLY A 405 5.57 -7.60 -17.30
N ILE A 406 4.91 -6.44 -17.37
CA ILE A 406 4.00 -6.07 -18.48
C ILE A 406 4.38 -4.78 -19.22
N GLY A 407 5.44 -4.09 -18.76
CA GLY A 407 5.77 -2.74 -19.22
C GLY A 407 6.09 -2.66 -20.72
N ILE A 408 6.73 -3.70 -21.28
CA ILE A 408 7.08 -3.73 -22.71
C ILE A 408 5.84 -3.76 -23.62
N LEU A 409 4.73 -4.34 -23.16
CA LEU A 409 3.47 -4.40 -23.93
C LEU A 409 2.91 -3.00 -24.19
N SER A 410 3.10 -2.06 -23.24
CA SER A 410 2.66 -0.68 -23.38
C SER A 410 3.30 0.04 -24.59
N CYS A 411 4.48 -0.41 -25.04
CA CYS A 411 5.17 0.18 -26.18
C CYS A 411 4.43 -0.05 -27.51
N PHE A 412 3.68 -1.14 -27.63
CA PHE A 412 2.84 -1.40 -28.81
C PHE A 412 1.63 -0.45 -28.92
N MET A 413 1.34 0.37 -27.90
CA MET A 413 0.38 1.46 -28.04
C MET A 413 0.87 2.53 -29.02
N VAL A 414 2.20 2.76 -29.08
CA VAL A 414 2.82 3.81 -29.90
C VAL A 414 3.65 3.29 -31.07
N ALA A 415 4.12 2.04 -31.00
CA ALA A 415 5.01 1.43 -31.99
C ALA A 415 4.38 0.25 -32.74
N ASN A 416 4.78 0.05 -33.99
CA ASN A 416 4.46 -1.14 -34.80
C ASN A 416 5.53 -2.23 -34.69
N LYS A 417 6.76 -1.86 -34.33
CA LYS A 417 7.89 -2.78 -34.17
C LYS A 417 8.76 -2.31 -33.03
N ILE A 418 9.29 -3.26 -32.27
CA ILE A 418 10.24 -3.03 -31.18
C ILE A 418 11.51 -3.81 -31.49
N VAL A 419 12.66 -3.16 -31.37
CA VAL A 419 13.97 -3.81 -31.49
C VAL A 419 14.73 -3.58 -30.19
N VAL A 420 15.21 -4.66 -29.57
CA VAL A 420 15.97 -4.61 -28.32
C VAL A 420 17.36 -5.16 -28.57
N GLU A 421 18.38 -4.37 -28.31
CA GLU A 421 19.77 -4.81 -28.35
C GLU A 421 20.38 -4.72 -26.95
N THR A 422 20.86 -5.83 -26.41
CA THR A 422 21.26 -5.91 -24.99
C THR A 422 22.53 -6.74 -24.81
N LYS A 423 23.30 -6.44 -23.77
CA LYS A 423 24.53 -7.15 -23.43
C LYS A 423 24.78 -7.08 -21.92
N THR A 424 25.12 -8.21 -21.29
CA THR A 424 25.61 -8.25 -19.91
C THR A 424 27.14 -8.15 -19.84
N ASP A 425 27.71 -7.96 -18.65
CA ASP A 425 29.17 -7.97 -18.49
C ASP A 425 29.82 -9.32 -18.86
N ASN A 426 29.06 -10.43 -18.83
CA ASN A 426 29.57 -11.79 -18.95
C ASN A 426 29.00 -12.57 -20.15
N SER A 427 28.21 -11.92 -21.02
CA SER A 427 27.55 -12.57 -22.16
C SER A 427 27.83 -11.85 -23.47
N ASP A 428 27.65 -12.59 -24.56
CA ASP A 428 27.62 -12.01 -25.90
C ASP A 428 26.39 -11.10 -26.07
N PRO A 429 26.48 -10.07 -26.94
CA PRO A 429 25.35 -9.20 -27.23
C PRO A 429 24.25 -9.94 -27.98
N LEU A 430 23.01 -9.59 -27.67
CA LEU A 430 21.81 -10.14 -28.29
C LEU A 430 20.98 -9.04 -28.94
N LEU A 431 20.40 -9.35 -30.10
CA LEU A 431 19.46 -8.51 -30.84
C LEU A 431 18.12 -9.24 -30.94
N ILE A 432 17.07 -8.62 -30.43
CA ILE A 432 15.69 -9.13 -30.42
C ILE A 432 14.84 -8.23 -31.29
N GLU A 433 14.13 -8.80 -32.26
CA GLU A 433 13.16 -8.09 -33.09
C GLU A 433 11.74 -8.61 -32.81
N ILE A 434 10.83 -7.70 -32.46
CA ILE A 434 9.44 -8.00 -32.11
C ILE A 434 8.53 -7.17 -33.01
N ASP A 435 7.88 -7.82 -33.98
CA ASP A 435 6.96 -7.19 -34.92
C ASP A 435 5.49 -7.29 -34.45
N ASP A 436 5.13 -8.39 -33.77
CA ASP A 436 3.81 -8.61 -33.15
C ASP A 436 3.98 -9.46 -31.88
N LEU A 437 3.10 -9.28 -30.89
CA LEU A 437 3.09 -10.07 -29.65
C LEU A 437 2.51 -11.47 -29.81
N SER A 438 1.79 -11.71 -30.90
CA SER A 438 1.18 -13.00 -31.24
C SER A 438 2.03 -13.86 -32.19
N ASP A 439 3.22 -13.37 -32.57
CA ASP A 439 4.15 -14.05 -33.46
C ASP A 439 5.50 -14.32 -32.75
N TYR A 440 6.31 -15.21 -33.31
CA TYR A 440 7.65 -15.49 -32.81
C TYR A 440 8.55 -14.25 -32.96
N PHE A 441 9.23 -13.85 -31.89
CA PHE A 441 10.31 -12.86 -32.00
C PHE A 441 11.63 -13.54 -32.34
N PHE A 442 12.46 -12.87 -33.15
CA PHE A 442 13.76 -13.40 -33.55
C PHE A 442 14.85 -12.92 -32.60
N VAL A 443 15.62 -13.84 -32.04
CA VAL A 443 16.86 -13.55 -31.30
C VAL A 443 18.06 -13.83 -32.21
N ARG A 444 18.95 -12.86 -32.35
CA ARG A 444 20.17 -12.92 -33.18
C ARG A 444 21.37 -12.45 -32.39
N GLU A 445 22.57 -12.74 -32.87
CA GLU A 445 23.79 -12.10 -32.38
C GLU A 445 23.70 -10.57 -32.57
N GLY A 446 23.88 -9.85 -31.47
CA GLY A 446 23.93 -8.39 -31.46
C GLY A 446 25.32 -7.86 -31.84
N LYS A 447 25.42 -6.54 -31.97
CA LYS A 447 26.66 -5.81 -32.26
C LYS A 447 27.08 -4.87 -31.12
N ARG A 448 26.26 -4.76 -30.07
CA ARG A 448 26.52 -3.94 -28.90
C ARG A 448 27.85 -4.31 -28.23
N LYS A 449 28.70 -3.30 -28.02
CA LYS A 449 30.02 -3.47 -27.39
C LYS A 449 29.95 -3.36 -25.88
N ASP A 450 29.25 -2.34 -25.40
CA ASP A 450 29.17 -2.01 -23.98
C ASP A 450 27.95 -2.65 -23.31
N THR A 451 28.08 -3.02 -22.04
CA THR A 451 26.98 -3.57 -21.25
C THR A 451 25.81 -2.58 -21.13
N GLY A 452 24.58 -3.11 -21.15
CA GLY A 452 23.35 -2.35 -21.05
C GLY A 452 22.35 -2.75 -22.13
N THR A 453 21.34 -1.91 -22.35
CA THR A 453 20.26 -2.19 -23.29
C THR A 453 19.92 -0.97 -24.13
N THR A 454 19.59 -1.18 -25.41
CA THR A 454 18.97 -0.20 -26.29
C THR A 454 17.64 -0.74 -26.79
N VAL A 455 16.56 0.00 -26.55
CA VAL A 455 15.22 -0.29 -27.05
C VAL A 455 14.86 0.73 -28.12
N THR A 456 14.57 0.27 -29.34
CA THR A 456 14.13 1.09 -30.47
C THR A 456 12.66 0.82 -30.76
N LEU A 457 11.85 1.85 -30.63
CA LEU A 457 10.42 1.84 -30.96
C LEU A 457 10.22 2.42 -32.35
N PHE A 458 9.68 1.64 -33.28
CA PHE A 458 9.28 2.12 -34.60
C PHE A 458 7.86 2.64 -34.55
N LEU A 459 7.71 3.97 -34.52
CA LEU A 459 6.46 4.65 -34.24
C LEU A 459 5.41 4.44 -35.34
N LYS A 460 4.15 4.30 -34.90
CA LYS A 460 2.98 4.31 -35.77
C LYS A 460 2.83 5.66 -36.46
N ASP A 461 2.38 5.68 -37.70
CA ASP A 461 2.13 6.93 -38.44
C ASP A 461 1.17 7.87 -37.70
N SER A 462 0.22 7.33 -36.94
CA SER A 462 -0.71 8.12 -36.13
C SER A 462 -0.07 8.86 -34.95
N ILE A 463 1.19 8.55 -34.59
CA ILE A 463 1.92 9.06 -33.41
C ILE A 463 3.06 10.01 -33.79
N LYS A 464 3.64 9.87 -34.99
CA LYS A 464 4.70 10.75 -35.50
C LYS A 464 4.28 12.22 -35.38
N GLY A 465 5.18 13.10 -34.91
CA GLY A 465 4.86 14.53 -34.70
C GLY A 465 4.08 14.87 -33.43
N LYS A 466 3.69 13.89 -32.59
CA LYS A 466 2.78 14.13 -31.45
C LYS A 466 3.43 13.99 -30.07
N ILE A 467 4.63 13.43 -29.99
CA ILE A 467 5.32 13.18 -28.71
C ILE A 467 6.33 14.29 -28.44
N ASP A 468 6.13 15.04 -27.36
CA ASP A 468 7.14 15.95 -26.81
C ASP A 468 8.01 15.18 -25.80
N LEU A 469 9.07 14.55 -26.32
CA LEU A 469 9.91 13.66 -25.53
C LEU A 469 10.53 14.35 -24.30
N LYS A 470 11.00 15.59 -24.44
CA LYS A 470 11.58 16.37 -23.34
C LYS A 470 10.57 16.61 -22.24
N LYS A 471 9.35 17.02 -22.60
CA LYS A 471 8.28 17.27 -21.63
C LYS A 471 7.86 16.00 -20.91
N GLU A 472 7.70 14.89 -21.63
CA GLU A 472 7.26 13.61 -21.03
C GLU A 472 8.31 13.02 -20.10
N ILE A 473 9.58 12.98 -20.50
CA ILE A 473 10.64 12.47 -19.61
C ILE A 473 10.80 13.37 -18.39
N ARG A 474 10.74 14.70 -18.54
CA ARG A 474 10.78 15.62 -17.39
C ARG A 474 9.58 15.47 -16.46
N TYR A 475 8.42 15.11 -17.00
CA TYR A 475 7.22 14.86 -16.22
C TYR A 475 7.37 13.59 -15.36
N TYR A 476 7.99 12.52 -15.88
CA TYR A 476 8.17 11.27 -15.16
C TYR A 476 9.42 11.19 -14.29
N ALA A 477 10.56 11.74 -14.75
CA ALA A 477 11.84 11.74 -14.04
C ALA A 477 11.95 12.96 -13.10
N ARG A 478 11.32 12.90 -11.92
CA ARG A 478 11.32 14.03 -10.97
C ARG A 478 12.49 13.98 -9.99
N HIS A 479 12.62 12.88 -9.24
CA HIS A 479 13.58 12.76 -8.13
C HIS A 479 14.52 11.57 -8.33
N LEU A 480 15.01 11.43 -9.57
CA LEU A 480 16.00 10.40 -9.90
C LEU A 480 17.38 10.81 -9.37
N GLU A 481 18.05 9.85 -8.75
CA GLU A 481 19.40 10.00 -8.20
C GLU A 481 20.51 10.15 -9.26
N PHE A 482 20.18 10.03 -10.55
CA PHE A 482 21.10 10.24 -11.67
C PHE A 482 20.38 10.88 -12.87
N PRO A 483 21.10 11.65 -13.71
CA PRO A 483 20.51 12.38 -14.83
C PRO A 483 20.01 11.49 -15.96
N VAL A 484 19.00 11.98 -16.68
CA VAL A 484 18.49 11.37 -17.92
C VAL A 484 18.71 12.33 -19.07
N LYS A 485 19.39 11.88 -20.14
CA LYS A 485 19.60 12.68 -21.34
C LYS A 485 18.44 12.52 -22.32
N VAL A 486 18.07 13.60 -22.99
CA VAL A 486 17.06 13.64 -24.04
C VAL A 486 17.64 14.30 -25.28
N ILE A 487 17.56 13.61 -26.43
CA ILE A 487 17.98 14.11 -27.73
C ILE A 487 16.73 14.37 -28.58
N LEU A 488 16.57 15.61 -29.04
CA LEU A 488 15.44 16.02 -29.87
C LEU A 488 15.70 15.82 -31.37
N PRO A 489 14.67 15.85 -32.24
CA PRO A 489 14.83 15.71 -33.69
C PRO A 489 15.77 16.75 -34.32
N SER A 490 15.92 17.92 -33.69
CA SER A 490 16.86 18.97 -34.08
C SER A 490 18.32 18.62 -33.83
N GLY A 491 18.60 17.55 -33.08
CA GLY A 491 19.93 17.20 -32.56
C GLY A 491 20.28 17.93 -31.25
N GLU A 492 19.38 18.73 -30.69
CA GLU A 492 19.60 19.36 -29.37
C GLU A 492 19.56 18.33 -28.24
N GLU A 493 20.55 18.38 -27.37
CA GLU A 493 20.65 17.53 -26.18
C GLU A 493 20.25 18.29 -24.91
N TYR A 494 19.41 17.65 -24.09
CA TYR A 494 18.98 18.15 -22.79
C TYR A 494 19.31 17.13 -21.71
N THR A 495 19.82 17.59 -20.56
CA THR A 495 20.00 16.73 -19.39
C THR A 495 18.91 17.07 -18.37
N ILE A 496 18.11 16.07 -18.00
CA ILE A 496 17.09 16.16 -16.97
C ILE A 496 17.73 15.70 -15.66
N GLU A 497 17.84 16.62 -14.72
CA GLU A 497 18.38 16.41 -13.37
C GLU A 497 17.29 16.63 -12.33
N ASP A 498 17.47 16.03 -11.15
CA ASP A 498 16.61 16.33 -10.00
C ASP A 498 16.81 17.79 -9.58
N VAL A 499 15.74 18.57 -9.71
CA VAL A 499 15.71 19.99 -9.32
C VAL A 499 15.45 20.17 -7.81
N GLY A 500 15.29 19.06 -7.09
CA GLY A 500 14.89 19.00 -5.70
C GLY A 500 13.41 19.33 -5.51
N PHE A 501 13.00 19.32 -4.24
CA PHE A 501 11.64 19.56 -3.83
C PHE A 501 11.36 21.07 -3.73
N LYS A 502 11.07 21.72 -4.86
CA LYS A 502 10.82 23.16 -4.90
C LYS A 502 9.56 23.50 -5.70
N PRO A 503 8.65 24.32 -5.15
CA PRO A 503 7.54 24.85 -5.94
C PRO A 503 8.06 25.87 -6.96
N ASP A 504 7.46 25.87 -8.15
CA ASP A 504 7.56 26.99 -9.08
C ASP A 504 6.64 28.12 -8.57
N VAL A 505 7.19 28.93 -7.66
CA VAL A 505 6.47 29.98 -6.95
C VAL A 505 5.89 31.01 -7.93
N ASP A 506 6.61 31.34 -9.00
CA ASP A 506 6.15 32.28 -10.03
C ASP A 506 5.00 31.69 -10.86
N ALA A 507 5.05 30.40 -11.19
CA ALA A 507 3.92 29.74 -11.85
C ALA A 507 2.67 29.72 -10.94
N LEU A 508 2.86 29.42 -9.65
CA LEU A 508 1.77 29.29 -8.67
C LEU A 508 1.17 30.64 -8.27
N LEU A 509 1.99 31.65 -8.00
CA LEU A 509 1.55 32.95 -7.48
C LEU A 509 1.57 34.06 -8.55
N GLY A 510 2.51 34.05 -9.49
CA GLY A 510 2.68 35.11 -10.50
C GLY A 510 2.91 36.47 -9.84
N TRP A 511 2.17 37.50 -10.25
CA TRP A 511 2.28 38.85 -9.68
C TRP A 511 1.93 38.97 -8.18
N TYR A 512 1.42 37.90 -7.55
CA TYR A 512 1.12 37.86 -6.11
C TYR A 512 2.33 37.49 -5.22
N THR A 513 3.50 37.18 -5.79
CA THR A 513 4.74 36.87 -5.04
C THR A 513 5.25 38.03 -4.17
N ASN A 514 4.86 39.26 -4.52
CA ASN A 514 5.13 40.45 -3.73
C ASN A 514 4.43 40.45 -2.37
N LYS A 515 3.33 39.70 -2.24
CA LYS A 515 2.47 39.70 -1.06
C LYS A 515 2.44 38.35 -0.34
N TYR A 516 2.59 37.25 -1.07
CA TYR A 516 2.50 35.90 -0.51
C TYR A 516 3.76 35.10 -0.80
N ASP A 517 4.05 34.14 0.07
CA ASP A 517 5.16 33.20 -0.06
C ASP A 517 4.82 31.87 0.65
N PHE A 518 5.65 30.85 0.46
CA PHE A 518 5.46 29.54 1.08
C PHE A 518 6.41 29.34 2.26
N HIS A 519 5.88 28.84 3.38
CA HIS A 519 6.70 28.15 4.38
C HIS A 519 6.76 26.66 4.04
N MET A 520 7.97 26.14 3.86
CA MET A 520 8.21 24.75 3.50
C MET A 520 8.51 23.93 4.74
N ILE A 521 7.72 22.89 4.96
CA ILE A 521 7.99 21.83 5.92
C ILE A 521 8.75 20.75 5.17
N GLU A 522 10.03 20.59 5.49
CA GLU A 522 10.86 19.51 4.96
C GLU A 522 10.47 18.17 5.61
N ILE A 523 10.33 17.15 4.78
CA ILE A 523 10.03 15.78 5.18
C ILE A 523 11.25 14.94 4.80
N ASN A 524 11.90 14.39 5.81
CA ASN A 524 13.00 13.46 5.63
C ASN A 524 12.78 12.26 6.54
N ASP A 525 12.22 11.21 5.96
CA ASP A 525 11.88 9.98 6.62
C ASP A 525 12.40 8.78 5.84
N LYS A 526 12.65 7.66 6.53
CA LYS A 526 13.08 6.40 5.91
C LYS A 526 12.20 5.96 4.72
N TYR A 527 10.91 6.27 4.75
CA TYR A 527 9.92 5.82 3.76
C TYR A 527 9.44 6.94 2.82
N VAL A 528 9.79 8.19 3.08
CA VAL A 528 9.35 9.33 2.28
C VAL A 528 10.27 10.53 2.49
N GLU A 529 10.61 11.17 1.40
CA GLU A 529 11.33 12.44 1.39
C GLU A 529 10.52 13.47 0.59
N GLY A 530 10.65 14.75 0.93
CA GLY A 530 10.05 15.81 0.14
C GLY A 530 9.69 17.05 0.95
N VAL A 531 8.70 17.80 0.47
CA VAL A 531 8.27 19.04 1.10
C VAL A 531 6.76 19.21 1.07
N LEU A 532 6.27 19.90 2.11
CA LEU A 532 4.93 20.43 2.17
C LEU A 532 4.97 21.96 2.31
N GLY A 533 4.32 22.68 1.41
CA GLY A 533 4.29 24.14 1.36
C GLY A 533 2.98 24.72 1.90
N ILE A 534 3.08 25.63 2.86
CA ILE A 534 1.98 26.41 3.44
C ILE A 534 2.06 27.84 2.93
N LEU A 535 0.99 28.31 2.27
CA LEU A 535 0.93 29.68 1.75
C LEU A 535 0.68 30.69 2.88
N LEU A 536 1.58 31.66 3.02
CA LEU A 536 1.54 32.71 4.04
C LEU A 536 1.63 34.10 3.40
N GLU A 537 1.23 35.13 4.14
CA GLU A 537 1.37 36.53 3.75
C GLU A 537 2.71 37.10 4.25
N ARG A 538 3.38 37.91 3.43
CA ARG A 538 4.61 38.61 3.82
C ARG A 538 4.29 39.68 4.86
N ASP A 539 5.14 39.78 5.88
CA ASP A 539 5.06 40.82 6.91
C ASP A 539 6.45 41.39 7.17
N GLU A 540 6.56 42.72 7.18
CA GLU A 540 7.84 43.41 7.34
C GLU A 540 8.52 43.13 8.69
N ARG A 541 7.75 42.81 9.74
CA ARG A 541 8.27 42.64 11.10
C ARG A 541 8.65 41.20 11.44
N ILE A 542 7.85 40.24 10.96
CA ILE A 542 8.01 38.81 11.30
C ILE A 542 8.31 37.91 10.10
N GLY A 543 8.45 38.50 8.90
CA GLY A 543 8.78 37.84 7.64
C GLY A 543 7.55 37.21 6.98
N LEU A 544 6.97 36.19 7.60
CA LEU A 544 5.76 35.52 7.13
C LEU A 544 4.74 35.40 8.25
N LYS A 545 3.47 35.60 7.91
CA LYS A 545 2.34 35.49 8.82
C LYS A 545 1.15 34.76 8.16
N PRO A 546 0.23 34.22 8.97
CA PRO A 546 -1.08 33.77 8.49
C PRO A 546 -1.77 34.85 7.67
N ILE A 547 -2.43 34.46 6.58
CA ILE A 547 -3.16 35.40 5.72
C ILE A 547 -4.23 36.14 6.55
N GLU A 548 -4.32 37.47 6.44
CA GLU A 548 -5.25 38.25 7.27
C GLU A 548 -6.72 38.07 6.86
N LYS A 549 -6.97 37.82 5.58
CA LYS A 549 -8.30 37.46 5.06
C LYS A 549 -8.52 35.95 5.15
N ASN A 550 -9.76 35.47 5.01
CA ASN A 550 -9.93 34.03 4.84
C ASN A 550 -9.31 33.61 3.51
N ILE A 551 -8.82 32.36 3.42
CA ILE A 551 -8.25 31.84 2.17
C ILE A 551 -9.26 31.92 1.02
N TRP A 552 -10.55 31.75 1.32
CA TRP A 552 -11.65 31.88 0.37
C TRP A 552 -11.89 33.32 -0.11
N ASP A 553 -11.35 34.32 0.59
CA ASP A 553 -11.43 35.74 0.24
C ASP A 553 -10.17 36.22 -0.53
N LEU A 554 -9.30 35.29 -0.94
CA LEU A 554 -8.17 35.61 -1.80
C LEU A 554 -8.66 36.12 -3.17
N PRO A 555 -7.87 36.93 -3.88
CA PRO A 555 -8.23 37.38 -5.21
C PRO A 555 -8.59 36.20 -6.13
N TRP A 556 -9.70 36.30 -6.86
CA TRP A 556 -10.23 35.23 -7.71
C TRP A 556 -9.17 34.62 -8.65
N GLY A 557 -8.26 35.44 -9.18
CA GLY A 557 -7.16 34.99 -10.02
C GLY A 557 -6.15 34.08 -9.31
N LEU A 558 -5.86 34.34 -8.02
CA LEU A 558 -5.02 33.49 -7.19
C LEU A 558 -5.77 32.20 -6.81
N GLN A 559 -7.03 32.31 -6.39
CA GLN A 559 -7.86 31.17 -6.02
C GLN A 559 -7.93 30.14 -7.16
N LYS A 560 -8.22 30.57 -8.39
CA LYS A 560 -8.28 29.70 -9.57
C LYS A 560 -6.95 29.01 -9.90
N LYS A 561 -5.81 29.60 -9.52
CA LYS A 561 -4.49 28.96 -9.65
C LYS A 561 -4.29 27.87 -8.59
N LEU A 562 -4.71 28.14 -7.35
CA LEU A 562 -4.54 27.22 -6.21
C LEU A 562 -5.54 26.04 -6.20
N GLU A 563 -6.72 26.20 -6.79
CA GLU A 563 -7.74 25.13 -6.88
C GLU A 563 -7.31 23.94 -7.77
N LYS A 564 -6.36 24.15 -8.68
CA LYS A 564 -5.92 23.09 -9.61
C LYS A 564 -5.00 22.10 -8.91
N LYS A 565 -5.57 21.03 -8.34
CA LYS A 565 -4.84 19.95 -7.65
C LYS A 565 -3.65 19.43 -8.45
N GLU A 566 -3.77 19.30 -9.78
CA GLU A 566 -2.72 18.85 -10.70
C GLU A 566 -1.45 19.72 -10.71
N LYS A 567 -1.52 20.92 -10.16
CA LYS A 567 -0.41 21.86 -10.10
C LYS A 567 0.22 21.98 -8.72
N ARG A 568 -0.35 21.31 -7.71
CA ARG A 568 0.06 21.47 -6.32
C ARG A 568 0.39 20.17 -5.59
N ILE A 569 0.02 19.00 -6.09
CA ILE A 569 0.32 17.72 -5.42
C ILE A 569 1.08 16.85 -6.39
N PHE A 570 2.32 16.50 -6.05
CA PHE A 570 3.16 15.63 -6.86
C PHE A 570 3.66 14.46 -6.03
N ILE A 571 3.28 13.25 -6.41
CA ILE A 571 3.74 12.02 -5.75
C ILE A 571 4.60 11.23 -6.73
N SER A 572 5.83 10.96 -6.30
CA SER A 572 6.77 10.07 -6.98
C SER A 572 7.02 8.83 -6.12
N ASN A 573 7.41 7.73 -6.75
CA ASN A 573 7.86 6.51 -6.08
C ASN A 573 9.24 6.16 -6.63
N GLU A 574 10.23 6.16 -5.73
CA GLU A 574 11.64 5.94 -6.07
C GLU A 574 12.13 6.81 -7.24
N GLY A 575 11.71 8.08 -7.25
CA GLY A 575 12.10 9.10 -8.22
C GLY A 575 11.22 9.19 -9.47
N ILE A 576 10.34 8.22 -9.69
CA ILE A 576 9.43 8.19 -10.84
C ILE A 576 8.06 8.74 -10.45
N PHE A 577 7.55 9.70 -11.21
CA PHE A 577 6.24 10.29 -10.98
C PHE A 577 5.10 9.27 -11.13
N VAL A 578 4.26 9.18 -10.11
CA VAL A 578 3.08 8.31 -10.05
C VAL A 578 1.84 9.10 -10.45
N GLY A 579 1.60 10.24 -9.81
CA GLY A 579 0.39 11.02 -10.03
C GLY A 579 0.18 12.15 -9.04
N ASN A 580 -0.87 12.93 -9.29
CA ASN A 580 -1.31 14.03 -8.42
C ASN A 580 -2.29 13.51 -7.35
N ILE A 581 -1.81 12.66 -6.45
CA ILE A 581 -2.64 11.90 -5.49
C ILE A 581 -2.51 12.51 -4.10
N ASN A 582 -3.62 12.82 -3.45
CA ASN A 582 -3.58 13.30 -2.08
C ASN A 582 -3.31 12.13 -1.12
N ILE A 583 -2.30 12.27 -0.27
CA ILE A 583 -1.90 11.30 0.76
C ILE A 583 -1.65 11.99 2.10
N LEU A 584 -2.42 13.03 2.38
CA LEU A 584 -2.44 13.72 3.67
C LEU A 584 -3.59 13.21 4.53
N PRO A 585 -3.51 13.34 5.86
CA PRO A 585 -4.68 13.15 6.71
C PRO A 585 -5.77 14.17 6.36
N GLU A 586 -7.04 13.79 6.51
CA GLU A 586 -8.23 14.51 6.00
C GLU A 586 -8.26 16.00 6.40
N TYR A 587 -7.97 16.28 7.68
CA TYR A 587 -7.97 17.66 8.18
C TYR A 587 -6.74 18.48 7.77
N PHE A 588 -5.74 17.85 7.10
CA PHE A 588 -4.65 18.56 6.45
C PHE A 588 -4.87 18.88 4.96
N GLU A 589 -5.97 18.42 4.36
CA GLU A 589 -6.25 18.62 2.93
C GLU A 589 -6.55 20.08 2.56
N SER A 590 -7.20 20.83 3.45
CA SER A 590 -7.74 22.16 3.14
C SER A 590 -6.72 23.29 3.23
N PHE A 591 -5.54 23.06 3.81
CA PHE A 591 -4.54 24.12 4.02
C PHE A 591 -3.29 23.98 3.16
N THR A 592 -3.03 22.78 2.63
CA THR A 592 -1.78 22.53 1.92
C THR A 592 -1.87 23.06 0.51
N VAL A 593 -0.97 23.98 0.17
CA VAL A 593 -0.99 24.68 -1.12
C VAL A 593 0.05 24.11 -2.08
N PHE A 594 1.02 23.34 -1.59
CA PHE A 594 1.99 22.60 -2.39
C PHE A 594 2.49 21.33 -1.67
N ILE A 595 2.64 20.23 -2.39
CA ILE A 595 3.15 18.94 -1.94
C ILE A 595 4.02 18.38 -3.05
N ASP A 596 5.26 18.01 -2.74
CA ASP A 596 6.11 17.24 -3.62
C ASP A 596 6.80 16.17 -2.77
N LEU A 597 6.43 14.92 -2.96
CA LEU A 597 6.87 13.79 -2.14
C LEU A 597 7.41 12.66 -3.02
N ASN A 598 8.49 12.06 -2.57
CA ASN A 598 9.07 10.86 -3.13
C ASN A 598 8.96 9.71 -2.12
N LEU A 599 8.12 8.74 -2.43
CA LEU A 599 7.95 7.51 -1.65
C LEU A 599 9.15 6.59 -1.84
N LYS A 600 9.57 5.95 -0.76
CA LYS A 600 10.76 5.08 -0.71
C LYS A 600 10.44 3.73 -0.10
N ARG A 601 11.24 2.72 -0.42
CA ARG A 601 11.23 1.39 0.21
C ARG A 601 9.85 0.73 0.20
N ASN A 602 9.13 0.86 -0.92
CA ASN A 602 7.75 0.39 -1.06
C ASN A 602 6.87 0.86 0.12
N ALA A 603 6.92 2.13 0.49
CA ALA A 603 6.13 2.70 1.57
C ALA A 603 4.62 2.47 1.40
N LEU A 604 4.14 2.49 0.16
CA LEU A 604 2.74 2.33 -0.22
C LEU A 604 2.63 1.37 -1.40
N ASP A 605 1.49 0.69 -1.51
CA ASP A 605 1.20 -0.17 -2.64
C ASP A 605 0.55 0.64 -3.77
N LEU A 606 1.00 0.41 -5.00
CA LEU A 606 0.48 1.08 -6.19
C LEU A 606 -0.49 0.17 -6.94
N ASN A 607 -1.45 0.76 -7.64
CA ASN A 607 -2.33 0.02 -8.55
C ASN A 607 -1.53 -0.57 -9.73
N VAL A 608 -2.16 -1.45 -10.53
CA VAL A 608 -1.50 -2.12 -11.67
C VAL A 608 -0.90 -1.12 -12.67
N PRO A 609 -1.60 -0.03 -13.08
CA PRO A 609 -1.00 1.01 -13.93
C PRO A 609 0.06 1.89 -13.25
N ARG A 610 0.29 1.73 -11.94
CA ARG A 610 1.16 2.57 -11.10
C ARG A 610 0.91 4.08 -11.29
N ASN A 611 -0.36 4.46 -11.33
CA ASN A 611 -0.80 5.85 -11.41
C ASN A 611 -1.75 6.24 -10.26
N ASP A 612 -1.98 5.31 -9.32
CA ASP A 612 -2.74 5.54 -8.10
C ASP A 612 -2.20 4.67 -6.96
N ILE A 613 -2.57 5.03 -5.72
CA ILE A 613 -2.18 4.34 -4.49
C ILE A 613 -3.35 3.50 -3.98
N VAL A 614 -3.06 2.25 -3.61
CA VAL A 614 -4.04 1.35 -3.01
C VAL A 614 -4.28 1.75 -1.56
N ARG A 615 -5.56 1.91 -1.18
CA ARG A 615 -5.98 2.25 0.18
C ARG A 615 -6.19 0.97 0.99
N ASN A 616 -5.14 0.51 1.68
CA ASN A 616 -5.12 -0.67 2.54
C ASN A 616 -4.48 -0.34 3.91
N ASP A 617 -4.31 -1.32 4.80
CA ASP A 617 -3.71 -1.11 6.13
C ASP A 617 -2.33 -0.44 6.11
N LYS A 618 -1.56 -0.63 5.03
CA LYS A 618 -0.24 -0.01 4.84
C LYS A 618 -0.38 1.49 4.57
N PHE A 619 -1.41 1.88 3.82
CA PHE A 619 -1.79 3.27 3.64
C PHE A 619 -2.14 3.94 4.97
N ASP A 620 -2.99 3.32 5.79
CA ASP A 620 -3.39 3.92 7.08
C ASP A 620 -2.20 4.12 8.03
N LYS A 621 -1.30 3.13 8.10
CA LYS A 621 -0.04 3.26 8.87
C LYS A 621 0.86 4.38 8.36
N PHE A 622 0.95 4.54 7.05
CA PHE A 622 1.72 5.60 6.42
C PHE A 622 1.11 6.98 6.72
N ILE A 623 -0.22 7.12 6.64
CA ILE A 623 -0.91 8.38 6.97
C ILE A 623 -0.67 8.79 8.42
N ASN A 624 -0.78 7.87 9.38
CA ASN A 624 -0.49 8.18 10.79
C ASN A 624 0.98 8.61 10.99
N ARG A 625 1.91 7.99 10.27
CA ARG A 625 3.33 8.40 10.29
C ARG A 625 3.51 9.81 9.72
N MET A 626 2.87 10.10 8.59
CA MET A 626 2.89 11.42 7.96
C MET A 626 2.32 12.49 8.88
N GLU A 627 1.19 12.21 9.53
CA GLU A 627 0.58 13.08 10.53
C GLU A 627 1.59 13.49 11.61
N THR A 628 2.30 12.53 12.21
CA THR A 628 3.34 12.84 13.21
C THR A 628 4.45 13.75 12.67
N ILE A 629 4.92 13.51 11.44
CA ILE A 629 5.97 14.32 10.81
C ILE A 629 5.47 15.75 10.58
N LEU A 630 4.27 15.89 10.02
CA LEU A 630 3.67 17.18 9.70
C LEU A 630 3.38 18.01 10.95
N ILE A 631 2.87 17.40 12.02
CA ILE A 631 2.60 18.08 13.28
C ILE A 631 3.90 18.61 13.89
N LYS A 632 4.99 17.84 13.87
CA LYS A 632 6.30 18.31 14.35
C LYS A 632 6.83 19.47 13.52
N GLY A 633 6.69 19.40 12.20
CA GLY A 633 7.05 20.49 11.29
C GLY A 633 6.28 21.78 11.58
N LEU A 634 4.97 21.66 11.77
CA LEU A 634 4.08 22.75 12.16
C LEU A 634 4.42 23.32 13.54
N GLU A 635 4.69 22.47 14.53
CA GLU A 635 5.09 22.93 15.86
C GLU A 635 6.37 23.77 15.78
N ASN A 636 7.37 23.34 15.02
CA ASN A 636 8.61 24.09 14.84
C ASN A 636 8.37 25.44 14.16
N PHE A 637 7.52 25.46 13.13
CA PHE A 637 7.10 26.69 12.47
C PHE A 637 6.43 27.65 13.45
N LEU A 638 5.42 27.19 14.20
CA LEU A 638 4.66 28.01 15.13
C LEU A 638 5.52 28.54 16.27
N ARG A 639 6.50 27.76 16.78
CA ARG A 639 7.49 28.24 17.76
C ARG A 639 8.35 29.35 17.21
N THR A 640 8.90 29.15 16.02
CA THR A 640 9.72 30.17 15.34
C THR A 640 8.92 31.46 15.14
N LEU A 641 7.65 31.32 14.75
CA LEU A 641 6.74 32.43 14.59
C LEU A 641 6.44 33.12 15.93
N GLU A 642 6.24 32.37 17.01
CA GLU A 642 6.06 32.90 18.37
C GLU A 642 7.25 33.75 18.82
N GLU A 643 8.48 33.25 18.61
CA GLU A 643 9.71 33.94 18.98
C GLU A 643 9.89 35.24 18.20
N LYS A 644 9.61 35.21 16.88
CA LYS A 644 9.65 36.41 16.04
C LYS A 644 8.60 37.43 16.47
N ALA A 645 7.37 36.98 16.75
CA ALA A 645 6.30 37.85 17.24
C ALA A 645 6.68 38.53 18.57
N LYS A 646 7.23 37.77 19.53
CA LYS A 646 7.74 38.31 20.80
C LYS A 646 8.83 39.36 20.58
N LYS A 647 9.83 39.08 19.73
CA LYS A 647 10.91 40.03 19.41
C LYS A 647 10.40 41.29 18.72
N ALA A 648 9.37 41.17 17.88
CA ALA A 648 8.77 42.27 17.15
C ALA A 648 7.65 43.00 17.91
N ASN A 649 7.38 42.63 19.17
CA ASN A 649 6.27 43.14 19.99
C ASN A 649 4.90 43.02 19.28
N VAL A 650 4.68 41.91 18.58
CA VAL A 650 3.42 41.55 17.92
C VAL A 650 2.66 40.58 18.83
N ASP A 651 1.37 40.83 19.05
CA ASP A 651 0.51 39.97 19.86
C ASP A 651 0.34 38.57 19.19
N PRO A 652 0.83 37.49 19.82
CA PRO A 652 0.73 36.14 19.27
C PRO A 652 -0.70 35.61 19.23
N THR A 653 -1.60 36.17 20.02
CA THR A 653 -2.99 35.71 20.15
C THR A 653 -3.74 35.77 18.82
N LYS A 654 -3.76 36.95 18.20
CA LYS A 654 -4.40 37.16 16.90
C LYS A 654 -3.73 36.33 15.81
N LEU A 655 -2.41 36.23 15.88
CA LEU A 655 -1.60 35.50 14.91
C LEU A 655 -1.97 34.00 14.88
N PHE A 656 -1.95 33.34 16.03
CA PHE A 656 -2.23 31.90 16.09
C PHE A 656 -3.70 31.57 15.89
N ASN A 657 -4.62 32.35 16.44
CA ASN A 657 -6.04 32.15 16.18
C ASN A 657 -6.36 32.31 14.71
N LYS A 658 -5.71 33.27 14.02
CA LYS A 658 -5.87 33.42 12.58
C LYS A 658 -5.26 32.26 11.80
N PHE A 659 -4.13 31.71 12.26
CA PHE A 659 -3.56 30.50 11.69
C PHE A 659 -4.56 29.33 11.76
N PHE A 660 -5.03 28.97 12.96
CA PHE A 660 -5.97 27.87 13.10
C PHE A 660 -7.30 28.11 12.37
N ALA A 661 -7.75 29.37 12.27
CA ALA A 661 -8.97 29.69 11.54
C ALA A 661 -8.86 29.53 10.02
N ASN A 662 -7.70 29.81 9.44
CA ASN A 662 -7.51 29.76 8.00
C ASN A 662 -6.97 28.43 7.50
N TYR A 663 -6.18 27.72 8.30
CA TYR A 663 -5.39 26.56 7.86
C TYR A 663 -5.81 25.25 8.52
N ILE A 664 -6.90 25.21 9.29
CA ILE A 664 -7.44 23.96 9.81
C ILE A 664 -8.91 23.89 9.44
N ASP A 665 -9.29 22.84 8.69
CA ASP A 665 -10.68 22.64 8.31
C ASP A 665 -11.48 22.13 9.49
N SER A 666 -12.45 22.93 9.92
CA SER A 666 -13.22 22.58 11.09
C SER A 666 -14.43 21.72 10.79
N SER A 667 -14.89 21.61 9.52
CA SER A 667 -15.97 20.66 9.20
C SER A 667 -15.51 19.23 9.46
N GLU A 668 -14.28 18.90 9.04
CA GLU A 668 -13.70 17.57 9.20
C GLU A 668 -13.43 17.21 10.66
N ILE A 669 -13.13 18.18 11.52
CA ILE A 669 -12.79 17.92 12.92
C ILE A 669 -13.94 17.30 13.70
N LYS A 670 -15.18 17.72 13.44
CA LYS A 670 -16.35 17.11 14.09
C LYS A 670 -16.50 15.65 13.70
N ASP A 671 -16.38 15.36 12.41
CA ASP A 671 -16.52 14.02 11.86
C ASP A 671 -15.38 13.10 12.33
N LEU A 672 -14.17 13.65 12.49
CA LEU A 672 -13.01 12.93 13.01
C LEU A 672 -13.08 12.68 14.52
N GLU A 673 -13.62 13.63 15.29
CA GLU A 673 -13.90 13.45 16.72
C GLU A 673 -14.93 12.33 16.94
N GLU A 674 -16.06 12.36 16.23
CA GLU A 674 -17.10 11.31 16.32
C GLU A 674 -16.55 9.91 15.95
N LYS A 675 -15.54 9.86 15.09
CA LYS A 675 -14.85 8.62 14.68
C LYS A 675 -13.64 8.28 15.57
N ASN A 676 -13.34 9.08 16.60
CA ASN A 676 -12.17 8.97 17.48
C ASN A 676 -10.83 8.89 16.71
N LYS A 677 -10.69 9.71 15.66
CA LYS A 677 -9.57 9.71 14.70
C LYS A 677 -8.57 10.87 14.88
N LEU A 678 -8.76 11.75 15.87
CA LEU A 678 -7.79 12.81 16.16
C LEU A 678 -6.60 12.25 16.96
N SER A 679 -5.38 12.50 16.48
CA SER A 679 -4.16 12.07 17.19
C SER A 679 -3.87 12.90 18.44
N ASP A 680 -3.22 12.27 19.42
CA ASP A 680 -2.73 12.96 20.62
C ASP A 680 -1.75 14.07 20.27
N GLU A 681 -0.91 13.87 19.24
CA GLU A 681 0.01 14.87 18.71
C GLU A 681 -0.74 16.12 18.26
N PHE A 682 -1.85 15.97 17.54
CA PHE A 682 -2.62 17.11 17.05
C PHE A 682 -3.31 17.84 18.21
N LEU A 683 -3.90 17.09 19.15
CA LEU A 683 -4.48 17.67 20.36
C LEU A 683 -3.43 18.45 21.16
N ASN A 684 -2.20 17.94 21.27
CA ASN A 684 -1.10 18.63 21.96
C ASN A 684 -0.66 19.90 21.23
N LEU A 685 -0.67 19.92 19.89
CA LEU A 685 -0.43 21.13 19.10
C LEU A 685 -1.48 22.21 19.43
N LEU A 686 -2.76 21.83 19.50
CA LEU A 686 -3.85 22.74 19.85
C LEU A 686 -3.68 23.27 21.28
N LYS A 687 -3.42 22.41 22.28
CA LYS A 687 -3.21 22.83 23.68
C LYS A 687 -2.13 23.92 23.80
N ARG A 688 -1.10 23.84 22.97
CA ARG A 688 0.08 24.71 23.04
C ARG A 688 -0.09 26.08 22.39
N PHE A 689 -0.71 26.12 21.21
CA PHE A 689 -0.75 27.33 20.37
C PHE A 689 -2.14 27.94 20.22
N CYS A 690 -3.22 27.21 20.49
CA CYS A 690 -4.58 27.74 20.38
C CYS A 690 -4.93 28.63 21.58
N TYR A 691 -5.50 29.81 21.31
CA TYR A 691 -6.02 30.70 22.34
C TYR A 691 -7.54 30.70 22.30
N PHE A 692 -8.18 30.39 23.42
CA PHE A 692 -9.62 30.45 23.54
C PHE A 692 -10.03 31.84 24.00
N LYS A 693 -10.95 32.44 23.27
CA LYS A 693 -11.54 33.72 23.62
C LYS A 693 -12.57 33.50 24.73
N CYS A 694 -12.20 33.89 25.95
CA CYS A 694 -13.02 33.78 27.14
C CYS A 694 -13.65 35.13 27.47
N ILE A 695 -14.83 35.09 28.07
CA ILE A 695 -15.52 36.28 28.53
C ILE A 695 -15.85 36.17 30.02
N GLY A 696 -15.55 37.23 30.76
CA GLY A 696 -15.77 37.36 32.19
C GLY A 696 -16.21 38.78 32.57
N ARG A 697 -16.43 39.02 33.86
CA ARG A 697 -16.91 40.34 34.37
C ARG A 697 -15.98 41.49 34.03
N ASP A 698 -14.67 41.23 33.96
CA ASP A 698 -13.64 42.22 33.65
C ASP A 698 -13.42 42.41 32.14
N GLY A 699 -14.18 41.69 31.30
CA GLY A 699 -14.15 41.79 29.84
C GLY A 699 -13.72 40.51 29.13
N ILE A 700 -13.19 40.67 27.93
CA ILE A 700 -12.73 39.58 27.06
C ILE A 700 -11.26 39.33 27.33
N SER A 701 -10.89 38.08 27.53
CA SER A 701 -9.50 37.63 27.66
C SER A 701 -9.24 36.46 26.72
N TYR A 702 -7.98 36.27 26.36
CA TYR A 702 -7.55 35.14 25.54
C TYR A 702 -6.68 34.23 26.40
N ILE A 703 -7.13 33.00 26.59
CA ILE A 703 -6.56 32.07 27.55
C ILE A 703 -6.13 30.79 26.82
N LYS A 704 -4.94 30.29 27.15
CA LYS A 704 -4.45 28.99 26.66
C LYS A 704 -5.04 27.84 27.47
N TYR A 705 -4.94 26.62 26.91
CA TYR A 705 -5.42 25.39 27.53
C TYR A 705 -5.00 25.25 29.01
N ASP A 706 -3.70 25.35 29.33
CA ASP A 706 -3.21 25.09 30.70
C ASP A 706 -3.88 25.99 31.74
N LYS A 707 -4.02 27.29 31.42
CA LYS A 707 -4.69 28.26 32.29
C LYS A 707 -6.18 28.00 32.44
N ILE A 708 -6.85 27.42 31.43
CA ILE A 708 -8.25 27.02 31.52
C ILE A 708 -8.38 25.82 32.46
N VAL A 709 -7.51 24.82 32.31
CA VAL A 709 -7.47 23.64 33.19
C VAL A 709 -7.21 24.04 34.65
N GLU A 710 -6.27 24.97 34.88
CA GLU A 710 -5.98 25.52 36.22
C GLU A 710 -7.21 26.14 36.90
N THR A 711 -8.18 26.66 36.13
CA THR A 711 -9.41 27.21 36.73
C THR A 711 -10.32 26.14 37.35
N GLY A 712 -10.27 24.89 36.84
CA GLY A 712 -11.18 23.80 37.24
C GLY A 712 -12.66 24.07 36.96
N LYS A 713 -13.01 25.11 36.21
CA LYS A 713 -14.40 25.53 35.97
C LYS A 713 -15.02 24.79 34.78
N PRO A 714 -16.29 24.38 34.84
CA PRO A 714 -17.02 23.89 33.67
C PRO A 714 -17.06 24.94 32.55
N ILE A 715 -16.99 24.48 31.31
CA ILE A 715 -16.93 25.36 30.14
C ILE A 715 -18.32 25.49 29.52
N CYS A 716 -18.75 26.74 29.30
CA CYS A 716 -19.97 27.07 28.56
C CYS A 716 -19.60 27.84 27.29
N ILE A 717 -19.84 27.25 26.12
CA ILE A 717 -19.68 27.89 24.82
C ILE A 717 -20.95 28.69 24.52
N LEU A 718 -20.80 29.99 24.31
CA LEU A 718 -21.88 30.89 23.89
C LEU A 718 -21.91 30.99 22.36
N GLU A 719 -22.94 30.40 21.77
CA GLU A 719 -23.16 30.38 20.32
C GLU A 719 -23.94 31.63 19.84
N GLY A 720 -23.70 32.07 18.60
CA GLY A 720 -24.46 33.16 17.98
C GLY A 720 -23.96 34.59 18.26
N LEU A 721 -22.72 34.75 18.72
CA LEU A 721 -22.12 36.06 19.03
C LEU A 721 -21.11 36.58 17.98
N ASN A 722 -20.84 35.81 16.92
CA ASN A 722 -19.76 36.04 15.97
C ASN A 722 -19.87 37.33 15.14
N HIS A 723 -21.05 37.95 15.14
CA HIS A 723 -21.38 39.11 14.32
C HIS A 723 -21.40 40.43 15.11
N TYR A 724 -21.16 40.36 16.42
CA TYR A 724 -21.02 41.53 17.28
C TYR A 724 -19.55 41.87 17.49
N ASN A 725 -19.24 43.17 17.49
CA ASN A 725 -17.92 43.61 17.88
C ASN A 725 -17.70 43.44 19.40
N GLU A 726 -16.44 43.50 19.84
CA GLU A 726 -16.07 43.25 21.23
C GLU A 726 -16.71 44.21 22.22
N GLU A 727 -16.91 45.47 21.83
CA GLU A 727 -17.51 46.48 22.69
C GLU A 727 -19.00 46.21 22.92
N HIS A 728 -19.69 45.75 21.87
CA HIS A 728 -21.07 45.32 21.93
C HIS A 728 -21.24 44.07 22.78
N ILE A 729 -20.36 43.08 22.60
CA ILE A 729 -20.34 41.86 23.41
C ILE A 729 -20.11 42.22 24.89
N LYS A 730 -19.19 43.14 25.20
CA LYS A 730 -18.93 43.61 26.57
C LYS A 730 -20.16 44.28 27.19
N GLN A 731 -20.85 45.15 26.46
CA GLN A 731 -22.06 45.81 26.96
C GLN A 731 -23.20 44.83 27.24
N ILE A 732 -23.41 43.88 26.34
CA ILE A 732 -24.35 42.78 26.53
C ILE A 732 -23.96 41.96 27.76
N PHE A 733 -22.68 41.62 27.91
CA PHE A 733 -22.21 40.80 29.01
C PHE A 733 -22.43 41.50 30.37
N TYR A 734 -22.11 42.79 30.46
CA TYR A 734 -22.25 43.57 31.70
C TYR A 734 -23.70 43.64 32.21
N GLY A 735 -24.69 43.66 31.31
CA GLY A 735 -26.10 43.68 31.69
C GLY A 735 -26.67 42.31 32.04
N CYS A 736 -25.95 41.19 31.82
CA CYS A 736 -26.47 39.86 32.10
C CYS A 736 -26.35 39.52 33.60
N SER A 737 -27.47 39.15 34.22
CA SER A 737 -27.52 38.66 35.60
C SER A 737 -27.18 37.17 35.74
N GLY A 738 -27.12 36.43 34.63
CA GLY A 738 -26.97 34.96 34.60
C GLY A 738 -25.56 34.39 34.54
N PHE A 739 -24.49 35.19 34.73
CA PHE A 739 -23.13 34.67 34.73
C PHE A 739 -22.79 34.03 36.07
N ALA A 740 -22.67 32.70 36.07
CA ALA A 740 -22.28 31.94 37.23
C ALA A 740 -20.75 32.06 37.42
N GLU A 741 -20.31 32.48 38.61
CA GLU A 741 -18.88 32.70 38.91
C GLU A 741 -18.05 31.40 38.87
N ASP A 742 -18.72 30.26 38.98
CA ASP A 742 -18.17 28.91 38.93
C ASP A 742 -17.97 28.37 37.51
N LYS A 743 -18.36 29.10 36.46
CA LYS A 743 -18.24 28.68 35.05
C LYS A 743 -17.31 29.57 34.25
N LEU A 744 -16.69 28.99 33.21
CA LEU A 744 -15.91 29.73 32.22
C LEU A 744 -16.72 29.83 30.92
N TYR A 745 -16.86 31.05 30.39
CA TYR A 745 -17.64 31.29 29.19
C TYR A 745 -16.70 31.50 27.99
N LEU A 746 -16.79 30.63 26.99
CA LEU A 746 -16.03 30.70 25.75
C LEU A 746 -16.90 31.26 24.64
N LEU A 747 -16.35 32.17 23.82
CA LEU A 747 -17.03 32.68 22.63
C LEU A 747 -16.85 31.70 21.46
N SER A 748 -17.92 31.53 20.67
CA SER A 748 -17.99 30.60 19.55
C SER A 748 -17.28 31.06 18.27
N GLU A 749 -16.06 31.58 18.37
CA GLU A 749 -15.30 31.97 17.17
C GLU A 749 -14.95 30.72 16.35
N TYR A 750 -15.38 30.68 15.09
CA TYR A 750 -15.04 29.59 14.19
C TYR A 750 -13.52 29.59 13.94
N PRO A 751 -12.79 28.46 14.08
CA PRO A 751 -13.21 27.10 14.48
C PRO A 751 -12.97 26.73 15.95
N HIS A 752 -12.49 27.66 16.78
CA HIS A 752 -11.99 27.48 18.14
C HIS A 752 -12.94 26.74 19.10
N TYR A 753 -14.25 26.94 18.98
CA TYR A 753 -15.22 26.26 19.84
C TYR A 753 -15.27 24.74 19.62
N LYS A 754 -14.96 24.26 18.40
CA LYS A 754 -14.86 22.83 18.11
C LYS A 754 -13.63 22.23 18.77
N PHE A 755 -12.50 22.93 18.71
CA PHE A 755 -11.30 22.50 19.44
C PHE A 755 -11.56 22.39 20.95
N ALA A 756 -12.36 23.31 21.52
CA ALA A 756 -12.73 23.23 22.94
C ALA A 756 -13.51 21.95 23.26
N LYS A 757 -14.46 21.53 22.39
CA LYS A 757 -15.19 20.26 22.56
C LYS A 757 -14.26 19.04 22.54
N CYS A 758 -13.24 19.06 21.68
CA CYS A 758 -12.26 17.97 21.60
C CYS A 758 -11.28 17.92 22.78
N LEU A 759 -10.96 19.08 23.37
CA LEU A 759 -9.90 19.20 24.39
C LEU A 759 -10.40 19.08 25.83
N PHE A 760 -11.67 19.38 26.08
CA PHE A 760 -12.24 19.45 27.42
C PHE A 760 -13.46 18.52 27.56
N LYS A 761 -13.60 17.87 28.71
CA LYS A 761 -14.67 16.89 28.95
C LYS A 761 -16.01 17.52 29.33
N ASP A 762 -15.99 18.56 30.16
CA ASP A 762 -17.19 19.22 30.70
C ASP A 762 -17.53 20.50 29.93
N VAL A 763 -17.88 20.31 28.66
CA VAL A 763 -18.23 21.41 27.73
C VAL A 763 -19.71 21.37 27.41
N HIS A 764 -20.40 22.46 27.70
CA HIS A 764 -21.77 22.69 27.29
C HIS A 764 -21.83 23.83 26.27
N SER A 765 -22.80 23.78 25.37
CA SER A 765 -23.05 24.86 24.41
C SER A 765 -24.46 25.38 24.60
N THR A 766 -24.61 26.70 24.62
CA THR A 766 -25.90 27.37 24.77
C THR A 766 -25.98 28.48 23.74
N ASP A 767 -27.07 28.50 22.98
CA ASP A 767 -27.38 29.62 22.11
C ASP A 767 -27.60 30.89 22.94
N PHE A 768 -27.04 32.00 22.47
CA PHE A 768 -27.09 33.27 23.19
C PHE A 768 -28.52 33.70 23.56
N LEU A 769 -29.55 33.42 22.74
CA LEU A 769 -30.93 33.76 23.08
C LEU A 769 -31.50 32.90 24.20
N SER A 770 -31.15 31.62 24.19
CA SER A 770 -31.52 30.71 25.28
C SER A 770 -30.84 31.14 26.58
N PHE A 771 -29.59 31.61 26.50
CA PHE A 771 -28.85 32.11 27.65
C PHE A 771 -29.50 33.34 28.30
N LEU A 772 -30.07 34.25 27.50
CA LEU A 772 -30.78 35.44 28.00
C LEU A 772 -32.11 35.12 28.71
N ASP A 773 -32.58 33.86 28.66
CA ASP A 773 -33.84 33.37 29.24
C ASP A 773 -35.03 34.27 28.88
N ILE A 774 -35.41 34.20 27.61
CA ILE A 774 -36.35 35.11 26.97
C ILE A 774 -37.78 34.54 27.04
N GLU A 775 -38.68 35.28 27.68
CA GLU A 775 -40.11 34.99 27.70
C GLU A 775 -40.83 35.79 26.60
N LYS A 776 -41.41 35.11 25.61
CA LYS A 776 -42.09 35.76 24.48
C LYS A 776 -43.51 36.22 24.88
N SER A 777 -43.89 37.40 24.42
CA SER A 777 -45.25 37.95 24.59
C SER A 777 -45.88 38.30 23.24
N ASP A 778 -47.19 38.01 23.12
CA ASP A 778 -48.02 38.36 21.96
C ASP A 778 -48.86 39.63 22.21
N GLU A 779 -48.63 40.36 23.32
CA GLU A 779 -49.45 41.49 23.75
C GLU A 779 -49.52 42.62 22.70
N LEU A 780 -48.47 42.88 21.94
CA LEU A 780 -48.45 43.90 20.87
C LEU A 780 -48.54 43.33 19.45
N LYS A 781 -48.95 42.07 19.31
CA LYS A 781 -49.04 41.39 18.01
C LYS A 781 -49.94 42.17 17.04
N GLY A 782 -49.38 42.49 15.87
CA GLY A 782 -50.04 43.24 14.82
C GLY A 782 -50.01 44.77 14.99
N ILE A 783 -49.49 45.29 16.10
CA ILE A 783 -49.21 46.73 16.30
C ILE A 783 -47.75 47.05 15.97
N ILE A 784 -46.84 46.13 16.32
CA ILE A 784 -45.42 46.20 15.96
C ILE A 784 -45.16 45.44 14.64
N PRO A 785 -44.07 45.75 13.90
CA PRO A 785 -43.75 45.07 12.65
C PRO A 785 -43.46 43.58 12.88
N LYS A 786 -43.73 42.74 11.86
CA LYS A 786 -43.60 41.26 11.97
C LYS A 786 -42.19 40.77 12.33
N THR A 787 -41.16 41.55 11.98
CA THR A 787 -39.74 41.28 12.27
C THR A 787 -39.34 41.67 13.70
N TRP A 788 -40.27 42.21 14.49
CA TRP A 788 -40.04 42.59 15.88
C TRP A 788 -40.73 41.59 16.81
N LYS A 789 -40.08 41.25 17.92
CA LYS A 789 -40.60 40.31 18.93
C LYS A 789 -40.63 40.98 20.28
N LEU A 790 -41.79 40.99 20.92
CA LEU A 790 -41.93 41.47 22.28
C LEU A 790 -41.51 40.38 23.25
N VAL A 791 -40.58 40.69 24.13
CA VAL A 791 -40.01 39.71 25.05
C VAL A 791 -39.67 40.32 26.40
N ARG A 792 -39.71 39.51 27.45
CA ARG A 792 -39.14 39.83 28.75
C ARG A 792 -37.85 39.03 28.95
N PHE A 793 -36.77 39.71 29.31
CA PHE A 793 -35.47 39.08 29.57
C PHE A 793 -35.34 38.75 31.05
N LYS A 794 -35.16 37.48 31.41
CA LYS A 794 -35.03 37.06 32.82
C LYS A 794 -33.59 37.11 33.32
N ASN A 795 -32.63 36.80 32.43
CA ASN A 795 -31.20 36.77 32.76
C ASN A 795 -30.41 37.95 32.19
N TYR A 796 -31.09 39.02 31.75
CA TYR A 796 -30.48 40.24 31.22
C TYR A 796 -31.21 41.49 31.71
N LYS A 797 -30.55 42.26 32.58
CA LYS A 797 -31.06 43.50 33.15
C LYS A 797 -30.84 44.64 32.15
N THR A 798 -31.82 44.84 31.30
CA THR A 798 -31.90 45.99 30.40
C THR A 798 -33.33 46.53 30.38
N SER A 799 -33.51 47.77 29.97
CA SER A 799 -34.79 48.31 29.48
C SER A 799 -34.73 48.64 27.98
N ARG A 800 -33.58 48.38 27.36
CA ARG A 800 -33.26 48.76 25.97
C ARG A 800 -33.87 47.78 24.97
N LEU A 801 -33.95 48.23 23.73
CA LEU A 801 -34.25 47.41 22.58
C LEU A 801 -32.98 46.65 22.17
N ILE A 802 -33.10 45.40 21.72
CA ILE A 802 -31.96 44.58 21.27
C ILE A 802 -32.18 44.17 19.82
N GLU A 803 -31.24 44.46 18.93
CA GLU A 803 -31.23 43.93 17.56
C GLU A 803 -30.15 42.87 17.42
N LEU A 804 -30.51 41.78 16.74
CA LEU A 804 -29.58 40.71 16.41
C LEU A 804 -29.30 40.68 14.91
N VAL A 805 -28.03 40.79 14.56
CA VAL A 805 -27.56 41.08 13.21
C VAL A 805 -27.91 39.95 12.22
N ASP A 806 -27.77 38.68 12.60
CA ASP A 806 -27.96 37.53 11.67
C ASP A 806 -29.37 36.95 11.64
N TYR A 807 -30.21 37.38 12.56
CA TYR A 807 -31.58 36.93 12.65
C TYR A 807 -32.57 37.97 12.11
N ALA A 808 -32.07 39.14 11.67
CA ALA A 808 -32.85 40.30 11.20
C ALA A 808 -34.02 40.69 12.13
N THR A 809 -33.96 40.27 13.39
CA THR A 809 -35.05 40.29 14.36
C THR A 809 -34.70 41.27 15.47
N THR A 810 -35.63 42.19 15.76
CA THR A 810 -35.47 43.16 16.84
C THR A 810 -36.35 42.74 18.03
N TYR A 811 -35.71 42.53 19.17
CA TYR A 811 -36.37 42.17 20.41
C TYR A 811 -36.70 43.43 21.21
N LEU A 812 -37.99 43.67 21.39
CA LEU A 812 -38.52 44.71 22.26
C LEU A 812 -38.55 44.20 23.68
N ASN A 813 -37.85 44.86 24.58
CA ASN A 813 -38.00 44.56 25.99
C ASN A 813 -39.38 45.02 26.47
N ARG A 814 -40.20 44.08 26.94
CA ARG A 814 -41.51 44.32 27.53
C ARG A 814 -41.45 45.28 28.72
N ASP A 815 -40.33 45.29 29.44
CA ASP A 815 -40.15 46.12 30.63
C ASP A 815 -39.66 47.55 30.26
N ASN A 816 -39.52 47.88 28.97
CA ASN A 816 -39.32 49.27 28.52
C ASN A 816 -40.57 50.11 28.81
N ALA A 817 -40.38 51.32 29.35
CA ALA A 817 -41.49 52.18 29.77
C ALA A 817 -42.47 52.49 28.63
N PHE A 818 -41.98 52.80 27.42
CA PHE A 818 -42.83 53.07 26.26
C PHE A 818 -43.63 51.83 25.85
N ILE A 819 -43.00 50.66 25.90
CA ILE A 819 -43.64 49.39 25.55
C ILE A 819 -44.74 49.02 26.56
N ASP A 820 -44.48 49.19 27.85
CA ASP A 820 -45.49 48.98 28.90
C ASP A 820 -46.69 49.92 28.73
N LEU A 821 -46.46 51.18 28.34
CA LEU A 821 -47.53 52.12 28.00
C LEU A 821 -48.36 51.66 26.79
N LEU A 822 -47.70 51.22 25.71
CA LEU A 822 -48.40 50.69 24.53
C LEU A 822 -49.27 49.47 24.90
N ILE A 823 -48.81 48.61 25.82
CA ILE A 823 -49.58 47.46 26.30
C ILE A 823 -50.79 47.91 27.12
N LYS A 824 -50.60 48.79 28.11
CA LYS A 824 -51.68 49.33 28.96
C LYS A 824 -52.77 50.04 28.14
N GLY A 825 -52.37 50.84 27.15
CA GLY A 825 -53.29 51.55 26.25
C GLY A 825 -53.59 50.82 24.95
N LYS A 826 -53.36 49.50 24.84
CA LYS A 826 -53.58 48.76 23.58
C LYS A 826 -54.99 48.94 23.01
N HIS A 827 -55.99 49.06 23.88
CA HIS A 827 -57.40 49.22 23.52
C HIS A 827 -57.71 50.52 22.76
N ILE A 828 -56.87 51.57 22.89
CA ILE A 828 -57.03 52.84 22.16
C ILE A 828 -56.28 52.86 20.80
N LEU A 829 -55.47 51.84 20.52
CA LEU A 829 -54.65 51.73 19.31
C LEU A 829 -55.38 50.95 18.22
N THR A 830 -56.39 51.56 17.61
CA THR A 830 -57.17 51.00 16.50
C THR A 830 -57.06 51.84 15.22
N GLY A 831 -57.38 51.26 14.06
CA GLY A 831 -57.39 51.97 12.76
C GLY A 831 -56.07 52.68 12.44
N ASP A 832 -56.15 53.97 12.12
CA ASP A 832 -54.99 54.79 11.71
C ASP A 832 -53.94 54.95 12.82
N LYS A 833 -54.36 54.96 14.11
CA LYS A 833 -53.43 55.05 15.25
C LYS A 833 -52.52 53.83 15.32
N LYS A 834 -53.08 52.65 15.04
CA LYS A 834 -52.33 51.40 14.98
C LYS A 834 -51.29 51.41 13.85
N LEU A 835 -51.69 51.87 12.66
CA LEU A 835 -50.80 52.00 11.50
C LEU A 835 -49.67 53.01 11.76
N ALA A 836 -49.96 54.09 12.46
CA ALA A 836 -48.97 55.10 12.84
C ALA A 836 -47.94 54.57 13.85
N VAL A 837 -48.37 53.78 14.86
CA VAL A 837 -47.45 53.10 15.78
C VAL A 837 -46.58 52.08 15.03
N GLU A 838 -47.16 51.30 14.12
CA GLU A 838 -46.38 50.37 13.28
C GLU A 838 -45.36 51.12 12.40
N GLY A 839 -45.79 52.23 11.79
CA GLY A 839 -44.94 53.12 10.99
C GLY A 839 -43.80 53.74 11.80
N PHE A 840 -44.04 54.09 13.06
CA PHE A 840 -43.01 54.57 13.98
C PHE A 840 -41.91 53.51 14.17
N PHE A 841 -42.26 52.27 14.51
CA PHE A 841 -41.27 51.19 14.66
C PHE A 841 -40.52 50.88 13.36
N ARG A 842 -41.16 51.00 12.19
CA ARG A 842 -40.45 50.87 10.90
C ARG A 842 -39.43 52.00 10.70
N SER A 843 -39.79 53.24 11.07
CA SER A 843 -38.86 54.37 10.99
C SER A 843 -37.67 54.23 11.95
N LEU A 844 -37.81 53.52 13.07
CA LEU A 844 -36.68 53.22 13.96
C LEU A 844 -35.58 52.37 13.31
N LYS A 845 -35.85 51.57 12.27
CA LYS A 845 -34.78 50.85 11.53
C LYS A 845 -34.12 51.68 10.43
N ILE A 846 -34.85 52.64 9.85
CA ILE A 846 -34.44 53.35 8.63
C ILE A 846 -33.85 54.73 8.97
N ASP A 847 -34.53 55.48 9.84
CA ASP A 847 -34.26 56.90 10.07
C ASP A 847 -33.35 57.14 11.30
N LEU A 848 -33.11 56.14 12.16
CA LEU A 848 -32.43 56.30 13.45
C LEU A 848 -31.01 56.88 13.33
N LYS A 849 -30.28 56.47 12.29
CA LYS A 849 -28.92 56.97 11.98
C LYS A 849 -28.93 58.37 11.34
N ALA A 850 -30.02 58.75 10.71
CA ALA A 850 -30.10 59.97 9.90
C ALA A 850 -30.73 61.17 10.65
N ASP A 851 -31.82 60.95 11.41
CA ASP A 851 -32.54 62.03 12.11
C ASP A 851 -33.33 61.50 13.32
N PHE A 852 -32.65 61.38 14.47
CA PHE A 852 -33.25 60.94 15.73
C PHE A 852 -34.33 61.92 16.24
N GLN A 853 -34.18 63.23 16.00
CA GLN A 853 -35.12 64.24 16.51
C GLN A 853 -36.50 64.11 15.84
N ARG A 854 -36.53 63.81 14.54
CA ARG A 854 -37.77 63.54 13.80
C ARG A 854 -38.51 62.30 14.33
N ILE A 855 -37.78 61.28 14.77
CA ILE A 855 -38.36 60.09 15.41
C ILE A 855 -39.02 60.46 16.73
N ILE A 856 -38.36 61.26 17.56
CA ILE A 856 -38.92 61.71 18.84
C ILE A 856 -40.16 62.58 18.64
N ALA A 857 -40.19 63.44 17.61
CA ALA A 857 -41.39 64.21 17.26
C ALA A 857 -42.59 63.30 16.94
N LYS A 858 -42.38 62.27 16.10
CA LYS A 858 -43.42 61.26 15.79
C LYS A 858 -43.88 60.50 17.05
N GLN A 859 -42.95 60.16 17.95
CA GLN A 859 -43.29 59.49 19.21
C GLN A 859 -44.14 60.39 20.11
N LYS A 860 -43.80 61.68 20.24
CA LYS A 860 -44.58 62.64 21.05
C LYS A 860 -46.02 62.76 20.55
N ASP A 861 -46.24 62.73 19.23
CA ASP A 861 -47.59 62.76 18.67
C ASP A 861 -48.39 61.48 19.00
N ILE A 862 -47.72 60.32 19.04
CA ILE A 862 -48.32 59.07 19.54
C ILE A 862 -48.67 59.20 21.03
N LEU A 863 -47.77 59.74 21.86
CA LEU A 863 -47.98 59.88 23.31
C LEU A 863 -49.16 60.81 23.66
N LYS A 864 -49.43 61.85 22.86
CA LYS A 864 -50.62 62.71 23.03
C LYS A 864 -51.93 61.93 22.97
N TRP A 865 -52.01 60.83 22.22
CA TRP A 865 -53.20 59.99 22.19
C TRP A 865 -53.47 59.29 23.52
N PHE A 866 -52.42 58.95 24.27
CA PHE A 866 -52.53 58.33 25.59
C PHE A 866 -52.93 59.36 26.65
N VAL A 867 -52.45 60.60 26.53
CA VAL A 867 -52.90 61.73 27.36
C VAL A 867 -54.38 62.03 27.14
N ASN A 868 -54.80 62.17 25.88
CA ASN A 868 -56.21 62.45 25.54
C ASN A 868 -57.17 61.33 25.97
N ALA A 869 -56.68 60.09 26.08
CA ALA A 869 -57.43 58.95 26.56
C ALA A 869 -57.38 58.77 28.09
N GLY A 870 -56.68 59.65 28.81
CA GLY A 870 -56.53 59.59 30.27
C GLY A 870 -55.67 58.43 30.78
N VAL A 871 -54.82 57.83 29.93
CA VAL A 871 -53.94 56.71 30.31
C VAL A 871 -52.70 57.19 31.06
N ILE A 872 -52.22 58.40 30.75
CA ILE A 872 -51.10 59.10 31.41
C ILE A 872 -51.40 60.60 31.51
N GLY A 873 -50.74 61.31 32.44
CA GLY A 873 -50.80 62.78 32.53
C GLY A 873 -49.91 63.47 31.49
N GLU A 874 -50.16 64.76 31.24
CA GLU A 874 -49.35 65.56 30.30
C GLU A 874 -47.90 65.73 30.81
N ASP A 875 -47.70 65.82 32.13
CA ASP A 875 -46.39 65.87 32.78
C ASP A 875 -45.61 64.54 32.67
N ASP A 876 -46.28 63.43 32.42
CA ASP A 876 -45.68 62.09 32.36
C ASP A 876 -45.06 61.75 30.99
N ILE A 877 -45.35 62.53 29.94
CA ILE A 877 -44.92 62.24 28.55
C ILE A 877 -43.40 61.98 28.48
N ASN A 878 -42.60 62.77 29.20
CA ASN A 878 -41.14 62.67 29.14
C ASN A 878 -40.60 61.34 29.71
N ASN A 879 -41.36 60.65 30.56
CA ASN A 879 -40.97 59.35 31.13
C ASN A 879 -41.07 58.20 30.11
N TYR A 880 -41.74 58.41 28.98
CA TYR A 880 -42.01 57.40 27.96
C TYR A 880 -41.31 57.68 26.63
N ILE A 881 -40.55 58.77 26.52
CA ILE A 881 -39.79 59.10 25.31
C ILE A 881 -38.56 58.20 25.23
N LEU A 882 -38.34 57.59 24.06
CA LEU A 882 -37.13 56.82 23.82
C LEU A 882 -35.94 57.76 23.69
N THR A 883 -34.82 57.38 24.28
CA THR A 883 -33.54 58.07 24.22
C THR A 883 -32.57 57.28 23.35
N LYS A 884 -31.42 57.87 22.98
CA LYS A 884 -30.38 57.11 22.28
C LYS A 884 -29.88 55.93 23.11
N ASP A 885 -29.91 56.06 24.44
CA ASP A 885 -29.53 55.00 25.37
C ASP A 885 -30.50 53.80 25.34
N ASP A 886 -31.69 53.92 24.76
CA ASP A 886 -32.62 52.80 24.58
C ASP A 886 -32.27 51.88 23.40
N PHE A 887 -31.27 52.25 22.59
CA PHE A 887 -30.87 51.50 21.38
C PHE A 887 -29.45 50.91 21.52
N PRO A 888 -29.17 49.77 20.87
CA PRO A 888 -27.82 49.21 20.80
C PRO A 888 -26.87 50.10 19.96
N PRO A 889 -25.58 50.23 20.32
CA PRO A 889 -24.66 51.17 19.66
C PRO A 889 -24.43 50.96 18.16
N HIS A 890 -24.68 49.77 17.62
CA HIS A 890 -24.50 49.50 16.18
C HIS A 890 -25.67 50.03 15.33
N ILE A 891 -26.83 50.31 15.97
CA ILE A 891 -28.00 50.91 15.32
C ILE A 891 -27.91 52.44 15.33
N LEU A 892 -27.24 53.02 16.33
CA LEU A 892 -26.84 54.43 16.34
C LEU A 892 -25.73 54.70 15.33
#